data_AF-A0A953P4A2-F1
#
_entry.id   AF-A0A953P4A2-F1
#
_cell.length_a   1.000
_cell.length_b   1.000
_cell.length_c   1.000
_cell.angle_alpha   90.00
_cell.angle_beta   90.00
_cell.angle_gamma   90.00
#
_symmetry.space_group_name_H-M   'P 1'
#
loop_
_entity.id
_entity.type
_entity.pdbx_description
1 polymer ?
#
loop_
_entity_poly.entity_id
_entity_poly.type
_entity_poly.pdbx_seq_one_letter_code
_entity_poly.pdbx_strand_id
1 'polypeptide(L)'
;MSAMRVHKIVAGILSVFLLAGFPLSAHPANGVRFGNVSFDIGTLWTVIDQGETLLLIPNNPMLKDKCRVNVGPVRTGNAAAVIAQIWAPLTAGKQIKGKVTDDNSLLMSGGGRLYRHLARFEDGSGAYIILVEVSGKLTPFVLTGDNQFAREAVWDDFGPILMSLKGEADSGGATTAGGSTANALSVGTPSDQGADPYDSIHWEGPNELVYGIYDIHPVRPKNELKEAVLLGGSFIGSVKPKEVSFGEAIAHVRLLLDNPKTKGEYEDLKKNANKSDPFMLQGRAFAQVVGGQPWTALLGLFAAYELFPNDPDSLVNLAAMLAHCGMPNESLAIQKEMERRGMKPQPGMVSADALMEYLKGFDQLLIGQTSTGKYHLHQAVNLDPFLKEAALALAVAQKLTGEDEEAEKTYYYGVWRRRPAQYLICGGTGPNPEDHLVRPPITDMLDVSRGKPGVLPQFDHPGNFAHALGLKDRYERPIMQTAMEAKDFSLKSLDYAKKISAGRKTPIKVWSGYIEDLIDTLEVNEPPVKKLVEAKNKARQEAQEAARRIGQSVLRRDVALMAAPGNHTVEYQQNANDGIGAFRPYAQAYDQAVRQLHRTWYRYATGLTAHLGDRDWHEKEVLKIRSHTDLVWSSDLVPSMIGWYLEAGVCPDCLKDPSGAVEQPHHGEIAECPEDMKDRELKFGIKIPLEEGSVELNFRQSCEEKIVEVAVNADLLEGKIFDASLGAFVQVELARKGDTTIFVGVKGDAGAKTFGGTGRAGVYITSDGSGEIKDAGTRVAVESEAKLGESLTVAGSRTFRDERVNFIPSLPTPTRGPSLRE
;
A
#
# COMPACT_ATOMS: atom_id res chain seq x y z
N MET A 1 25.32 49.28 1.91
CA MET A 1 24.70 49.20 3.26
C MET A 1 23.35 48.46 3.30
N SER A 2 22.89 47.76 2.24
CA SER A 2 21.67 46.92 2.30
C SER A 2 21.91 45.40 2.44
N ALA A 3 23.17 44.95 2.54
CA ALA A 3 23.50 43.52 2.68
C ALA A 3 23.61 43.03 4.15
N MET A 4 23.52 43.92 5.15
CA MET A 4 23.66 43.55 6.57
C MET A 4 22.33 43.25 7.30
N ARG A 5 21.17 43.37 6.63
CA ARG A 5 19.85 43.03 7.23
C ARG A 5 19.37 41.60 6.95
N VAL A 6 19.98 40.87 6.02
CA VAL A 6 19.59 39.48 5.67
C VAL A 6 20.16 38.45 6.66
N HIS A 7 21.21 38.80 7.41
CA HIS A 7 21.91 37.87 8.31
C HIS A 7 21.30 37.69 9.72
N LYS A 8 20.19 38.37 10.05
CA LYS A 8 19.46 38.16 11.33
C LYS A 8 18.16 37.37 11.20
N ILE A 9 17.72 37.03 9.99
CA ILE A 9 16.47 36.28 9.73
C ILE A 9 16.73 34.77 9.61
N VAL A 10 17.95 34.36 9.26
CA VAL A 10 18.30 32.94 9.03
C VAL A 10 18.58 32.15 10.33
N ALA A 11 18.68 32.82 11.49
CA ALA A 11 18.93 32.17 12.78
C ALA A 11 17.67 31.84 13.61
N GLY A 12 16.46 32.17 13.15
CA GLY A 12 15.22 32.05 13.93
C GLY A 12 14.21 30.97 13.48
N ILE A 13 14.48 30.23 12.41
CA ILE A 13 13.47 29.37 11.74
C ILE A 13 13.56 27.89 12.17
N LEU A 14 14.60 27.49 12.89
CA LEU A 14 14.90 26.06 13.17
C LEU A 14 14.37 25.54 14.52
N SER A 15 13.24 26.04 15.04
CA SER A 15 12.77 25.66 16.39
C SER A 15 11.27 25.41 16.59
N VAL A 16 10.42 25.32 15.55
CA VAL A 16 8.95 25.17 15.76
C VAL A 16 8.29 24.18 14.79
N PHE A 17 8.76 22.93 14.73
CA PHE A 17 7.98 21.81 14.17
C PHE A 17 8.03 20.61 15.12
N LEU A 18 7.32 20.75 16.23
CA LEU A 18 6.76 19.66 17.01
C LEU A 18 5.31 20.07 17.31
N LEU A 19 4.38 19.13 17.12
CA LEU A 19 2.94 19.18 17.46
C LEU A 19 2.00 19.83 16.42
N ALA A 20 1.27 19.00 15.68
CA ALA A 20 -0.20 18.92 15.69
C ALA A 20 -0.72 18.14 14.46
N GLY A 21 -1.19 16.92 14.68
CA GLY A 21 -2.03 16.17 13.74
C GLY A 21 -3.22 15.59 14.49
N PHE A 22 -4.45 15.97 14.10
CA PHE A 22 -5.70 15.32 14.51
C PHE A 22 -6.30 14.55 13.32
N PRO A 23 -7.14 13.51 13.57
CA PRO A 23 -7.18 12.29 12.76
C PRO A 23 -8.39 12.18 11.81
N LEU A 24 -8.29 11.25 10.86
CA LEU A 24 -9.43 10.53 10.26
C LEU A 24 -9.18 9.01 10.40
N SER A 25 -10.25 8.29 10.71
CA SER A 25 -10.35 6.99 11.40
C SER A 25 -10.17 5.72 10.54
N ALA A 26 -9.74 4.62 11.20
CA ALA A 26 -10.33 3.27 11.11
C ALA A 26 -9.99 2.43 12.37
N HIS A 27 -10.96 1.67 12.91
CA HIS A 27 -10.89 0.88 14.15
C HIS A 27 -10.84 -0.64 13.89
N PRO A 28 -10.12 -1.44 14.72
CA PRO A 28 -10.47 -2.82 15.07
C PRO A 28 -11.04 -2.93 16.51
N ALA A 29 -11.89 -3.94 16.75
CA ALA A 29 -12.86 -3.99 17.85
C ALA A 29 -12.50 -4.96 19.00
N ASN A 30 -12.72 -4.52 20.25
CA ASN A 30 -13.16 -5.35 21.37
C ASN A 30 -14.18 -4.55 22.21
N GLY A 31 -15.45 -4.55 21.78
CA GLY A 31 -16.50 -3.79 22.45
C GLY A 31 -16.89 -4.39 23.81
N VAL A 32 -16.77 -3.61 24.88
CA VAL A 32 -17.38 -3.90 26.18
C VAL A 32 -18.80 -3.33 26.21
N ARG A 33 -19.76 -4.14 26.64
CA ARG A 33 -21.16 -3.75 26.81
C ARG A 33 -21.47 -3.57 28.29
N PHE A 34 -22.03 -2.42 28.66
CA PHE A 34 -22.54 -2.17 30.01
C PHE A 34 -23.83 -1.36 29.97
N GLY A 35 -24.94 -1.99 30.37
CA GLY A 35 -26.28 -1.44 30.15
C GLY A 35 -26.58 -1.30 28.65
N ASN A 36 -27.12 -0.15 28.23
CA ASN A 36 -27.44 0.12 26.81
C ASN A 36 -26.32 0.85 26.07
N VAL A 37 -25.11 0.84 26.64
CA VAL A 37 -23.96 1.54 26.11
C VAL A 37 -22.92 0.50 25.73
N SER A 38 -22.49 0.56 24.47
CA SER A 38 -21.33 -0.17 23.98
C SER A 38 -20.19 0.81 23.76
N PHE A 39 -19.01 0.46 24.21
CA PHE A 39 -17.79 1.25 24.00
C PHE A 39 -16.58 0.33 23.83
N ASP A 40 -15.59 0.81 23.08
CA ASP A 40 -14.31 0.14 22.92
C ASP A 40 -13.35 0.65 24.00
N ILE A 41 -12.74 -0.26 24.74
CA ILE A 41 -11.81 0.06 25.82
C ILE A 41 -10.33 0.01 25.38
N GLY A 42 -10.04 -0.48 24.16
CA GLY A 42 -8.67 -0.75 23.70
C GLY A 42 -7.89 -1.71 24.63
N THR A 43 -6.61 -1.92 24.36
CA THR A 43 -5.70 -2.70 25.24
C THR A 43 -5.18 -1.90 26.45
N LEU A 44 -5.62 -0.64 26.58
CA LEU A 44 -5.09 0.32 27.55
C LEU A 44 -5.73 0.21 28.95
N TRP A 45 -6.79 -0.56 29.11
CA TRP A 45 -7.55 -0.64 30.37
C TRP A 45 -7.84 -2.09 30.76
N THR A 46 -7.68 -2.41 32.05
CA THR A 46 -8.19 -3.62 32.68
C THR A 46 -9.60 -3.36 33.18
N VAL A 47 -10.56 -4.19 32.77
CA VAL A 47 -11.94 -4.18 33.30
C VAL A 47 -12.02 -5.10 34.49
N ILE A 48 -12.53 -4.58 35.60
CA ILE A 48 -12.90 -5.36 36.78
C ILE A 48 -14.40 -5.18 36.98
N ASP A 49 -15.16 -6.26 36.79
CA ASP A 49 -16.58 -6.28 37.11
C ASP A 49 -16.77 -6.29 38.62
N GLN A 50 -17.54 -5.32 39.14
CA GLN A 50 -17.90 -5.19 40.55
C GLN A 50 -19.42 -5.25 40.75
N GLY A 51 -20.15 -5.92 39.84
CA GLY A 51 -21.61 -6.07 39.89
C GLY A 51 -22.33 -4.94 39.18
N GLU A 52 -22.99 -4.05 39.92
CA GLU A 52 -23.70 -2.89 39.33
C GLU A 52 -22.77 -1.76 38.86
N THR A 53 -21.45 -1.95 39.02
CA THR A 53 -20.40 -1.01 38.62
C THR A 53 -19.28 -1.72 37.89
N LEU A 54 -18.74 -1.11 36.83
CA LEU A 54 -17.46 -1.53 36.25
C LEU A 54 -16.36 -0.62 36.77
N LEU A 55 -15.25 -1.22 37.22
CA LEU A 55 -14.03 -0.51 37.52
C LEU A 55 -13.07 -0.68 36.34
N LEU A 56 -12.68 0.42 35.71
CA LEU A 56 -11.62 0.44 34.70
C LEU A 56 -10.34 0.97 35.34
N ILE A 57 -9.28 0.17 35.23
CA ILE A 57 -7.93 0.52 35.71
C ILE A 57 -7.01 0.65 34.51
N PRO A 58 -6.26 1.75 34.35
CA PRO A 58 -5.34 1.88 33.23
C PRO A 58 -4.21 0.86 33.34
N ASN A 59 -3.84 0.24 32.24
CA ASN A 59 -2.73 -0.71 32.14
C ASN A 59 -1.36 -0.01 32.19
N ASN A 60 -1.34 1.32 31.99
CA ASN A 60 -0.15 2.13 32.17
C ASN A 60 0.34 2.06 33.64
N PRO A 61 1.56 1.55 33.90
CA PRO A 61 2.09 1.39 35.26
C PRO A 61 2.16 2.71 36.05
N MET A 62 2.31 3.85 35.36
CA MET A 62 2.36 5.17 36.01
C MET A 62 0.99 5.64 36.51
N LEU A 63 -0.10 5.13 35.92
CA LEU A 63 -1.47 5.55 36.20
C LEU A 63 -2.27 4.53 37.01
N LYS A 64 -1.87 3.24 36.98
CA LYS A 64 -2.59 2.09 37.56
C LYS A 64 -3.03 2.30 39.01
N ASP A 65 -2.18 2.93 39.82
CA ASP A 65 -2.45 3.19 41.24
C ASP A 65 -2.94 4.62 41.54
N LYS A 66 -2.96 5.50 40.52
CA LYS A 66 -3.24 6.93 40.66
C LYS A 66 -4.59 7.36 40.09
N CYS A 67 -5.20 6.53 39.26
CA CYS A 67 -6.45 6.85 38.59
C CYS A 67 -7.37 5.62 38.51
N ARG A 68 -8.67 5.84 38.74
CA ARG A 68 -9.70 4.80 38.65
C ARG A 68 -10.94 5.38 37.97
N VAL A 69 -11.48 4.68 36.98
CA VAL A 69 -12.79 5.00 36.39
C VAL A 69 -13.82 4.04 36.96
N ASN A 70 -14.85 4.56 37.62
CA ASN A 70 -16.01 3.78 38.02
C ASN A 70 -17.17 4.08 37.07
N VAL A 71 -17.64 3.09 36.34
CA VAL A 71 -18.88 3.16 35.57
C VAL A 71 -20.00 2.74 36.49
N GLY A 72 -20.87 3.68 36.87
CA GLY A 72 -22.00 3.42 37.74
C GLY A 72 -23.22 2.85 37.02
N PRO A 73 -24.22 2.36 37.78
CA PRO A 73 -25.42 1.78 37.19
C PRO A 73 -26.20 2.82 36.38
N VAL A 74 -26.89 2.36 35.36
CA VAL A 74 -27.78 3.18 34.54
C VAL A 74 -28.92 3.74 35.38
N ARG A 75 -29.10 5.05 35.36
CA ARG A 75 -30.15 5.77 36.10
C ARG A 75 -31.17 6.38 35.15
N THR A 76 -32.38 6.58 35.64
CA THR A 76 -33.41 7.39 34.98
C THR A 76 -33.63 8.68 35.78
N GLY A 77 -34.03 9.76 35.11
CA GLY A 77 -34.34 11.04 35.77
C GLY A 77 -33.53 12.22 35.22
N ASN A 78 -33.53 13.33 35.96
CA ASN A 78 -32.83 14.55 35.55
C ASN A 78 -31.32 14.41 35.80
N ALA A 79 -30.51 14.70 34.79
CA ALA A 79 -29.05 14.67 34.85
C ALA A 79 -28.48 15.44 36.07
N ALA A 80 -29.01 16.63 36.37
CA ALA A 80 -28.56 17.43 37.51
C ALA A 80 -28.80 16.72 38.86
N ALA A 81 -29.91 15.99 39.01
CA ALA A 81 -30.20 15.22 40.21
C ALA A 81 -29.27 14.01 40.34
N VAL A 82 -28.97 13.34 39.23
CA VAL A 82 -28.02 12.22 39.20
C VAL A 82 -26.61 12.70 39.53
N ILE A 83 -26.16 13.82 38.96
CA ILE A 83 -24.88 14.45 39.25
C ILE A 83 -24.78 14.85 40.73
N ALA A 84 -25.83 15.45 41.30
CA ALA A 84 -25.87 15.80 42.72
C ALA A 84 -25.77 14.56 43.63
N GLN A 85 -26.43 13.46 43.28
CA GLN A 85 -26.32 12.18 44.00
C GLN A 85 -24.93 11.57 43.92
N ILE A 86 -24.20 11.77 42.82
CA ILE A 86 -22.81 11.28 42.68
C ILE A 86 -21.83 12.17 43.45
N TRP A 87 -22.06 13.49 43.46
CA TRP A 87 -21.22 14.43 44.23
C TRP A 87 -21.38 14.29 45.74
N ALA A 88 -22.58 13.96 46.25
CA ALA A 88 -22.82 13.85 47.68
C ALA A 88 -21.82 12.93 48.43
N PRO A 89 -21.56 11.68 48.00
CA PRO A 89 -20.54 10.85 48.62
C PRO A 89 -19.10 11.30 48.31
N LEU A 90 -18.81 11.83 47.12
CA LEU A 90 -17.46 12.28 46.76
C LEU A 90 -16.97 13.50 47.56
N THR A 91 -17.92 14.33 47.99
CA THR A 91 -17.67 15.55 48.78
C THR A 91 -17.80 15.32 50.29
N ALA A 92 -18.26 14.14 50.72
CA ALA A 92 -18.44 13.84 52.13
C ALA A 92 -17.09 13.93 52.88
N GLY A 93 -16.96 14.95 53.73
CA GLY A 93 -15.73 15.21 54.49
C GLY A 93 -14.61 15.92 53.71
N LYS A 94 -14.86 16.42 52.49
CA LYS A 94 -13.88 17.15 51.68
C LYS A 94 -14.40 18.53 51.26
N GLN A 95 -13.57 19.57 51.36
CA GLN A 95 -13.90 20.89 50.81
C GLN A 95 -13.45 20.99 49.34
N ILE A 96 -14.34 21.51 48.49
CA ILE A 96 -14.04 21.77 47.08
C ILE A 96 -13.23 23.07 46.98
N LYS A 97 -12.05 22.98 46.37
CA LYS A 97 -11.18 24.11 46.04
C LYS A 97 -11.58 24.72 44.69
N GLY A 98 -12.44 25.74 44.73
CA GLY A 98 -12.89 26.48 43.55
C GLY A 98 -14.34 26.16 43.14
N LYS A 99 -14.74 26.60 41.94
CA LYS A 99 -16.06 26.26 41.37
C LYS A 99 -15.99 24.92 40.66
N VAL A 100 -17.05 24.11 40.81
CA VAL A 100 -17.30 22.99 39.90
C VAL A 100 -17.50 23.58 38.51
N THR A 101 -16.69 23.17 37.55
CA THR A 101 -16.85 23.61 36.16
C THR A 101 -17.87 22.70 35.48
N ASP A 102 -18.98 23.29 35.06
CA ASP A 102 -20.04 22.63 34.31
C ASP A 102 -19.85 22.93 32.83
N ASP A 103 -19.52 21.91 32.04
CA ASP A 103 -19.44 22.03 30.58
C ASP A 103 -20.50 21.15 29.94
N ASN A 104 -21.66 21.78 29.68
CA ASN A 104 -22.86 21.15 29.16
C ASN A 104 -23.05 21.47 27.68
N SER A 105 -22.27 20.85 26.79
CA SER A 105 -22.66 20.74 25.38
C SER A 105 -21.66 19.93 24.54
N LEU A 106 -21.95 18.65 24.33
CA LEU A 106 -21.56 17.97 23.11
C LEU A 106 -22.69 17.01 22.70
N LEU A 107 -23.23 17.23 21.50
CA LEU A 107 -24.05 16.24 20.81
C LEU A 107 -23.10 15.17 20.27
N MET A 108 -23.26 13.93 20.72
CA MET A 108 -22.51 12.82 20.16
C MET A 108 -23.11 12.41 18.81
N SER A 109 -22.28 11.91 17.88
CA SER A 109 -22.76 11.25 16.67
C SER A 109 -23.58 10.02 17.07
N GLY A 110 -24.92 10.08 16.95
CA GLY A 110 -25.82 9.02 17.39
C GLY A 110 -26.95 9.46 18.34
N GLY A 111 -27.07 10.74 18.66
CA GLY A 111 -28.27 11.29 19.33
C GLY A 111 -28.27 11.27 20.86
N GLY A 112 -27.12 11.04 21.51
CA GLY A 112 -26.95 11.16 22.96
C GLY A 112 -26.48 12.54 23.42
N ARG A 113 -26.63 12.83 24.73
CA ARG A 113 -26.08 14.03 25.39
C ARG A 113 -24.97 13.65 26.37
N LEU A 114 -23.95 14.51 26.47
CA LEU A 114 -22.83 14.36 27.39
C LEU A 114 -22.81 15.50 28.41
N TYR A 115 -22.73 15.18 29.70
CA TYR A 115 -22.56 16.16 30.79
C TYR A 115 -21.20 15.95 31.46
N ARG A 116 -20.44 17.03 31.68
CA ARG A 116 -19.08 16.98 32.24
C ARG A 116 -18.99 17.88 33.47
N HIS A 117 -18.57 17.30 34.59
CA HIS A 117 -18.36 18.03 35.85
C HIS A 117 -16.98 17.70 36.42
N LEU A 118 -16.20 18.75 36.72
CA LEU A 118 -14.89 18.62 37.35
C LEU A 118 -14.90 19.37 38.68
N ALA A 119 -14.40 18.74 39.73
CA ALA A 119 -14.08 19.40 40.99
C ALA A 119 -12.68 19.06 41.48
N ARG A 120 -12.07 20.02 42.15
CA ARG A 120 -10.80 19.87 42.86
C ARG A 120 -11.05 19.95 44.34
N PHE A 121 -10.37 19.13 45.13
CA PHE A 121 -10.45 19.16 46.59
C PHE A 121 -9.22 19.84 47.19
N GLU A 122 -9.34 20.33 48.43
CA GLU A 122 -8.22 20.98 49.12
C GLU A 122 -7.04 20.04 49.40
N ASP A 123 -7.30 18.73 49.52
CA ASP A 123 -6.28 17.68 49.73
C ASP A 123 -5.46 17.37 48.46
N GLY A 124 -5.70 18.09 47.36
CA GLY A 124 -5.02 17.90 46.08
C GLY A 124 -5.65 16.85 45.17
N SER A 125 -6.63 16.07 45.66
CA SER A 125 -7.36 15.12 44.83
C SER A 125 -8.34 15.82 43.87
N GLY A 126 -8.64 15.16 42.75
CA GLY A 126 -9.64 15.58 41.79
C GLY A 126 -10.70 14.51 41.57
N ALA A 127 -11.92 14.94 41.26
CA ALA A 127 -12.95 14.05 40.75
C ALA A 127 -13.54 14.63 39.47
N TYR A 128 -13.75 13.75 38.50
CA TYR A 128 -14.32 14.10 37.21
C TYR A 128 -15.48 13.15 36.90
N ILE A 129 -16.65 13.72 36.65
CA ILE A 129 -17.87 12.98 36.37
C ILE A 129 -18.25 13.26 34.93
N ILE A 130 -18.40 12.18 34.16
CA ILE A 130 -18.99 12.21 32.84
C ILE A 130 -20.32 11.47 32.91
N LEU A 131 -21.42 12.11 32.50
CA LEU A 131 -22.72 11.47 32.42
C LEU A 131 -23.13 11.38 30.95
N VAL A 132 -23.40 10.17 30.48
CA VAL A 132 -23.84 9.92 29.10
C VAL A 132 -25.34 9.64 29.11
N GLU A 133 -26.12 10.43 28.38
CA GLU A 133 -27.55 10.23 28.20
C GLU A 133 -27.83 9.65 26.81
N VAL A 134 -28.42 8.45 26.77
CA VAL A 134 -28.90 7.82 25.53
C VAL A 134 -30.32 7.35 25.77
N SER A 135 -31.26 7.83 24.95
CA SER A 135 -32.69 7.47 25.03
C SER A 135 -33.30 7.68 26.43
N GLY A 136 -32.93 8.77 27.12
CA GLY A 136 -33.45 9.14 28.44
C GLY A 136 -32.90 8.32 29.61
N LYS A 137 -31.87 7.49 29.37
CA LYS A 137 -31.14 6.74 30.40
C LYS A 137 -29.74 7.33 30.56
N LEU A 138 -29.30 7.48 31.81
CA LEU A 138 -28.08 8.18 32.21
C LEU A 138 -27.06 7.19 32.77
N THR A 139 -25.89 7.07 32.12
CA THR A 139 -24.78 6.22 32.58
C THR A 139 -23.64 7.08 33.11
N PRO A 140 -23.32 7.05 34.41
CA PRO A 140 -22.25 7.84 34.99
C PRO A 140 -20.90 7.14 34.89
N PHE A 141 -19.87 7.90 34.53
CA PHE A 141 -18.47 7.53 34.60
C PHE A 141 -17.80 8.49 35.59
N VAL A 142 -17.27 7.94 36.68
CA VAL A 142 -16.66 8.71 37.76
C VAL A 142 -15.17 8.39 37.80
N LEU A 143 -14.37 9.35 37.35
CA LEU A 143 -12.93 9.29 37.45
C LEU A 143 -12.48 9.94 38.76
N THR A 144 -11.71 9.22 39.56
CA THR A 144 -11.05 9.77 40.75
C THR A 144 -9.54 9.56 40.65
N GLY A 145 -8.76 10.58 41.05
CA GLY A 145 -7.31 10.50 41.01
C GLY A 145 -6.61 11.78 41.47
N ASP A 146 -5.28 11.75 41.45
CA ASP A 146 -4.46 12.94 41.65
C ASP A 146 -4.67 13.94 40.49
N ASN A 147 -4.80 15.22 40.81
CA ASN A 147 -5.33 16.29 39.95
C ASN A 147 -4.54 16.49 38.64
N GLN A 148 -3.23 16.24 38.63
CA GLN A 148 -2.43 16.32 37.40
C GLN A 148 -2.77 15.16 36.45
N PHE A 149 -2.89 13.95 36.99
CA PHE A 149 -3.11 12.72 36.23
C PHE A 149 -4.58 12.53 35.81
N ALA A 150 -5.54 12.96 36.62
CA ALA A 150 -6.96 12.89 36.28
C ALA A 150 -7.32 13.77 35.07
N ARG A 151 -6.54 14.82 34.79
CA ARG A 151 -6.73 15.65 33.60
C ARG A 151 -6.09 15.01 32.37
N GLU A 152 -4.84 14.56 32.48
CA GLU A 152 -4.11 13.92 31.37
C GLU A 152 -4.80 12.62 30.92
N ALA A 153 -5.20 11.75 31.86
CA ALA A 153 -5.92 10.51 31.55
C ALA A 153 -7.26 10.73 30.82
N VAL A 154 -7.94 11.87 31.05
CA VAL A 154 -9.22 12.17 30.39
C VAL A 154 -9.02 12.59 28.93
N TRP A 155 -7.99 13.39 28.67
CA TRP A 155 -7.77 13.97 27.34
C TRP A 155 -7.07 13.00 26.41
N ASP A 156 -6.07 12.28 26.91
CA ASP A 156 -5.21 11.44 26.06
C ASP A 156 -5.71 9.99 25.99
N ASP A 157 -6.24 9.43 27.10
CA ASP A 157 -6.59 8.00 27.17
C ASP A 157 -8.11 7.71 27.16
N PHE A 158 -8.94 8.60 27.69
CA PHE A 158 -10.40 8.38 27.79
C PHE A 158 -11.19 8.98 26.62
N GLY A 159 -10.64 9.96 25.92
CA GLY A 159 -11.21 10.57 24.71
C GLY A 159 -11.60 9.55 23.63
N PRO A 160 -10.75 8.55 23.32
CA PRO A 160 -11.09 7.47 22.38
C PRO A 160 -12.30 6.63 22.83
N ILE A 161 -12.42 6.32 24.12
CA ILE A 161 -13.57 5.58 24.68
C ILE A 161 -14.85 6.39 24.45
N LEU A 162 -14.83 7.70 24.73
CA LEU A 162 -15.97 8.58 24.52
C LEU A 162 -16.38 8.69 23.04
N MET A 163 -15.42 8.69 22.11
CA MET A 163 -15.70 8.73 20.68
C MET A 163 -16.24 7.41 20.12
N SER A 164 -16.07 6.30 20.85
CA SER A 164 -16.57 4.97 20.48
C SER A 164 -17.99 4.66 20.97
N LEU A 165 -18.58 5.52 21.82
CA LEU A 165 -19.88 5.28 22.43
C LEU A 165 -21.01 5.22 21.38
N LYS A 166 -21.68 4.06 21.26
CA LYS A 166 -22.87 3.87 20.41
C LYS A 166 -24.09 3.49 21.25
N GLY A 167 -25.22 4.14 20.98
CA GLY A 167 -26.53 3.76 21.53
C GLY A 167 -27.22 2.71 20.66
N GLU A 168 -27.67 1.60 21.25
CA GLU A 168 -28.54 0.63 20.57
C GLU A 168 -30.01 1.04 20.70
N ALA A 169 -30.75 0.97 19.58
CA ALA A 169 -32.19 0.81 19.58
C ALA A 169 -32.48 -0.70 19.50
N ASP A 170 -32.98 -1.26 20.61
CA ASP A 170 -33.44 -2.63 20.86
C ASP A 170 -33.26 -3.70 19.74
N SER A 171 -32.24 -4.55 19.87
CA SER A 171 -32.24 -5.91 19.29
C SER A 171 -31.38 -6.87 20.11
N GLY A 172 -32.01 -7.78 20.84
CA GLY A 172 -31.36 -8.73 21.77
C GLY A 172 -30.74 -9.98 21.13
N GLY A 173 -29.74 -10.57 21.81
CA GLY A 173 -29.17 -11.88 21.50
C GLY A 173 -27.90 -12.19 22.32
N ALA A 174 -27.78 -13.42 22.82
CA ALA A 174 -26.96 -13.83 23.98
C ALA A 174 -25.46 -14.11 23.73
N THR A 175 -24.67 -14.04 24.81
CA THR A 175 -23.25 -14.38 24.96
C THR A 175 -23.03 -15.77 25.57
N THR A 176 -21.94 -16.47 25.18
CA THR A 176 -21.26 -17.47 26.03
C THR A 176 -19.74 -17.39 25.89
N ALA A 177 -19.06 -17.44 27.03
CA ALA A 177 -17.61 -17.44 27.20
C ALA A 177 -17.02 -18.86 27.31
N GLY A 178 -15.73 -19.00 27.01
CA GLY A 178 -14.94 -20.19 27.33
C GLY A 178 -13.44 -19.88 27.26
N GLY A 179 -12.76 -19.92 28.41
CA GLY A 179 -11.30 -19.78 28.50
C GLY A 179 -10.59 -21.14 28.53
N SER A 180 -9.30 -21.15 28.21
CA SER A 180 -8.37 -22.15 28.75
C SER A 180 -6.93 -21.68 28.72
N THR A 181 -6.21 -22.12 29.76
CA THR A 181 -4.87 -21.80 30.22
C THR A 181 -3.73 -22.44 29.42
N ALA A 182 -2.57 -21.80 29.48
CA ALA A 182 -1.27 -22.21 28.95
C ALA A 182 -0.74 -23.55 29.50
N ASN A 183 0.16 -24.19 28.74
CA ASN A 183 1.21 -25.05 29.27
C ASN A 183 2.48 -24.98 28.41
N ALA A 184 3.62 -24.88 29.10
CA ALA A 184 4.97 -24.75 28.59
C ALA A 184 5.56 -26.09 28.12
N LEU A 185 6.48 -26.04 27.14
CA LEU A 185 7.43 -27.10 26.85
C LEU A 185 8.69 -26.51 26.21
N SER A 186 9.83 -26.67 26.90
CA SER A 186 11.16 -26.31 26.43
C SER A 186 11.77 -27.47 25.65
N VAL A 187 12.39 -27.20 24.50
CA VAL A 187 13.36 -28.13 23.87
C VAL A 187 14.46 -27.31 23.19
N GLY A 188 15.72 -27.67 23.47
CA GLY A 188 16.92 -26.91 23.11
C GLY A 188 17.39 -27.04 21.66
N THR A 189 18.35 -26.18 21.33
CA THR A 189 19.08 -26.09 20.06
C THR A 189 20.22 -27.12 19.97
N PRO A 190 20.57 -27.54 18.75
CA PRO A 190 21.96 -27.36 18.30
C PRO A 190 22.07 -26.68 16.92
N SER A 191 23.04 -25.78 16.83
CA SER A 191 23.61 -25.14 15.64
C SER A 191 24.25 -26.14 14.68
N ASP A 192 24.22 -25.87 13.37
CA ASP A 192 25.28 -26.22 12.41
C ASP A 192 24.97 -25.64 11.01
N GLN A 193 25.01 -24.31 10.84
CA GLN A 193 25.25 -23.64 9.55
C GLN A 193 26.07 -22.37 9.82
N GLY A 194 27.09 -22.12 8.98
CA GLY A 194 28.10 -21.07 9.19
C GLY A 194 27.57 -19.64 9.22
N ALA A 195 28.48 -18.70 9.52
CA ALA A 195 28.21 -17.29 9.83
C ALA A 195 27.11 -16.68 8.95
N ASP A 196 25.99 -16.40 9.61
CA ASP A 196 24.83 -15.74 9.03
C ASP A 196 25.19 -14.26 8.78
N PRO A 197 24.94 -13.68 7.59
CA PRO A 197 25.08 -12.23 7.37
C PRO A 197 24.28 -11.34 8.36
N TYR A 198 23.45 -11.91 9.24
CA TYR A 198 22.72 -11.22 10.30
C TYR A 198 23.41 -11.21 11.69
N ASP A 199 24.59 -11.82 11.87
CA ASP A 199 25.32 -11.93 13.16
C ASP A 199 25.76 -10.60 13.82
N SER A 200 25.38 -9.43 13.26
CA SER A 200 25.77 -8.11 13.77
C SER A 200 24.64 -7.30 14.41
N ILE A 201 23.47 -7.90 14.64
CA ILE A 201 22.36 -7.24 15.35
C ILE A 201 22.48 -7.53 16.86
N HIS A 202 23.06 -6.61 17.62
CA HIS A 202 22.98 -6.63 19.08
C HIS A 202 21.59 -6.16 19.53
N TRP A 203 20.76 -7.09 19.97
CA TRP A 203 19.44 -6.84 20.54
C TRP A 203 19.48 -6.98 22.06
N GLU A 204 18.99 -5.97 22.80
CA GLU A 204 18.97 -5.92 24.28
C GLU A 204 17.56 -6.15 24.87
N GLY A 205 16.66 -6.86 24.17
CA GLY A 205 15.32 -7.20 24.67
C GLY A 205 15.24 -8.52 25.45
N PRO A 206 14.16 -8.75 26.22
CA PRO A 206 13.99 -9.93 27.08
C PRO A 206 13.90 -11.26 26.28
N ASN A 207 14.67 -12.26 26.71
CA ASN A 207 14.91 -13.54 26.05
C ASN A 207 13.71 -14.50 25.95
N GLU A 208 12.52 -14.15 26.44
CA GLU A 208 11.43 -15.12 26.66
C GLU A 208 10.37 -15.18 25.53
N LEU A 209 10.37 -14.24 24.59
CA LEU A 209 9.49 -14.27 23.41
C LEU A 209 10.19 -13.65 22.20
N VAL A 210 11.01 -14.43 21.50
CA VAL A 210 11.59 -14.04 20.22
C VAL A 210 10.74 -14.65 19.11
N TYR A 211 9.78 -13.88 18.59
CA TYR A 211 9.42 -14.02 17.19
C TYR A 211 10.55 -13.36 16.42
N GLY A 212 11.35 -14.14 15.70
CA GLY A 212 12.29 -13.56 14.75
C GLY A 212 11.54 -12.63 13.80
N ILE A 213 12.22 -11.59 13.28
CA ILE A 213 11.70 -10.70 12.23
C ILE A 213 11.27 -11.49 10.97
N TYR A 214 11.64 -12.78 10.89
CA TYR A 214 11.24 -13.76 9.87
C TYR A 214 10.48 -14.96 10.41
N ASP A 215 10.00 -14.94 11.65
CA ASP A 215 9.25 -16.06 12.26
C ASP A 215 7.76 -16.02 11.84
N ILE A 216 7.57 -15.75 10.55
CA ILE A 216 6.52 -16.36 9.76
C ILE A 216 6.93 -17.83 9.75
N HIS A 217 6.11 -18.77 10.23
CA HIS A 217 6.44 -20.19 10.13
C HIS A 217 7.03 -20.44 8.73
N PRO A 218 8.33 -20.79 8.60
CA PRO A 218 8.91 -21.05 7.30
C PRO A 218 7.99 -22.05 6.66
N VAL A 219 7.58 -21.84 5.40
CA VAL A 219 6.73 -22.84 4.75
C VAL A 219 7.50 -24.13 4.85
N ARG A 220 7.04 -25.05 5.68
CA ARG A 220 7.66 -26.36 5.87
C ARG A 220 6.90 -27.22 4.89
N PRO A 221 7.25 -27.23 3.59
CA PRO A 221 6.36 -27.72 2.54
C PRO A 221 5.98 -29.16 2.86
N LYS A 222 6.93 -29.94 3.37
CA LYS A 222 6.75 -31.29 3.90
C LYS A 222 5.69 -31.42 5.02
N ASN A 223 5.71 -30.55 6.03
CA ASN A 223 4.76 -30.62 7.14
C ASN A 223 3.38 -30.14 6.73
N GLU A 224 3.32 -29.01 6.02
CA GLU A 224 2.05 -28.42 5.61
C GLU A 224 1.37 -29.24 4.50
N LEU A 225 2.14 -29.84 3.58
CA LEU A 225 1.61 -30.80 2.63
C LEU A 225 1.09 -32.05 3.33
N LYS A 226 1.80 -32.54 4.37
CA LYS A 226 1.31 -33.66 5.18
C LYS A 226 0.00 -33.31 5.87
N GLU A 227 -0.15 -32.12 6.43
CA GLU A 227 -1.41 -31.63 7.00
C GLU A 227 -2.50 -31.46 5.94
N ALA A 228 -2.18 -30.90 4.77
CA ALA A 228 -3.12 -30.76 3.66
C ALA A 228 -3.62 -32.12 3.17
N VAL A 229 -2.76 -33.14 3.15
CA VAL A 229 -3.13 -34.52 2.81
C VAL A 229 -3.96 -35.16 3.93
N LEU A 230 -3.66 -34.89 5.20
CA LEU A 230 -4.47 -35.38 6.32
C LEU A 230 -5.88 -34.78 6.31
N LEU A 231 -5.99 -33.46 6.10
CA LEU A 231 -7.26 -32.76 5.96
C LEU A 231 -8.00 -33.19 4.67
N GLY A 232 -7.24 -33.42 3.60
CA GLY A 232 -7.76 -33.92 2.33
C GLY A 232 -8.15 -35.41 2.36
N GLY A 233 -7.69 -36.19 3.34
CA GLY A 233 -7.93 -37.64 3.39
C GLY A 233 -9.40 -38.00 3.61
N SER A 234 -10.16 -37.15 4.30
CA SER A 234 -11.63 -37.29 4.44
C SER A 234 -12.38 -36.74 3.22
N PHE A 235 -11.74 -35.86 2.44
CA PHE A 235 -12.30 -35.21 1.26
C PHE A 235 -12.15 -36.07 0.00
N ILE A 236 -11.01 -36.71 -0.17
CA ILE A 236 -10.65 -37.50 -1.35
C ILE A 236 -11.34 -38.87 -1.27
N GLY A 237 -12.12 -39.20 -2.30
CA GLY A 237 -12.97 -40.38 -2.28
C GLY A 237 -14.17 -40.27 -1.33
N SER A 238 -14.52 -39.06 -0.88
CA SER A 238 -15.70 -38.83 -0.03
C SER A 238 -17.01 -39.16 -0.73
N VAL A 239 -17.02 -39.14 -2.06
CA VAL A 239 -18.19 -39.43 -2.89
C VAL A 239 -17.92 -40.66 -3.75
N LYS A 240 -18.89 -41.58 -3.82
CA LYS A 240 -18.78 -42.73 -4.70
C LYS A 240 -18.92 -42.28 -6.17
N PRO A 241 -18.04 -42.73 -7.08
CA PRO A 241 -18.21 -42.49 -8.51
C PRO A 241 -19.59 -42.97 -8.98
N LYS A 242 -20.34 -42.10 -9.65
CA LYS A 242 -21.62 -42.42 -10.26
C LYS A 242 -21.76 -41.63 -11.55
N GLU A 243 -22.17 -42.30 -12.62
CA GLU A 243 -22.53 -41.59 -13.85
C GLU A 243 -23.85 -40.84 -13.64
N VAL A 244 -23.82 -39.53 -13.88
CA VAL A 244 -24.95 -38.63 -13.79
C VAL A 244 -25.05 -37.90 -15.12
N SER A 245 -26.23 -37.88 -15.73
CA SER A 245 -26.49 -37.08 -16.92
C SER A 245 -26.73 -35.61 -16.55
N PHE A 246 -26.58 -34.70 -17.51
CA PHE A 246 -26.89 -33.28 -17.28
C PHE A 246 -28.32 -33.06 -16.77
N GLY A 247 -29.30 -33.78 -17.33
CA GLY A 247 -30.70 -33.69 -16.89
C GLY A 247 -30.90 -34.13 -15.44
N GLU A 248 -30.23 -35.20 -15.03
CA GLU A 248 -30.25 -35.68 -13.64
C GLU A 248 -29.56 -34.69 -12.69
N ALA A 249 -28.41 -34.12 -13.08
CA ALA A 249 -27.73 -33.10 -12.28
C ALA A 249 -28.64 -31.89 -12.00
N ILE A 250 -29.32 -31.38 -13.05
CA ILE A 250 -30.29 -30.29 -12.90
C ILE A 250 -31.50 -30.72 -12.05
N ALA A 251 -31.97 -31.96 -12.19
CA ALA A 251 -33.05 -32.48 -11.36
C ALA A 251 -32.63 -32.57 -9.88
N HIS A 252 -31.41 -33.00 -9.57
CA HIS A 252 -30.90 -33.06 -8.19
C HIS A 252 -30.84 -31.67 -7.55
N VAL A 253 -30.40 -30.64 -8.29
CA VAL A 253 -30.42 -29.27 -7.77
C VAL A 253 -31.85 -28.78 -7.55
N ARG A 254 -32.81 -29.14 -8.42
CA ARG A 254 -34.23 -28.82 -8.21
C ARG A 254 -34.82 -29.49 -6.98
N LEU A 255 -34.39 -30.69 -6.61
CA LEU A 255 -34.84 -31.34 -5.37
C LEU A 255 -34.46 -30.52 -4.13
N LEU A 256 -33.40 -29.70 -4.19
CA LEU A 256 -33.07 -28.77 -3.10
C LEU A 256 -34.16 -27.69 -2.91
N LEU A 257 -34.97 -27.41 -3.93
CA LEU A 257 -36.10 -26.48 -3.89
C LEU A 257 -37.38 -27.10 -3.30
N ASP A 258 -37.40 -28.39 -2.99
CA ASP A 258 -38.55 -29.01 -2.32
C ASP A 258 -38.66 -28.57 -0.85
N ASN A 259 -37.57 -28.06 -0.27
CA ASN A 259 -37.59 -27.43 1.03
C ASN A 259 -38.23 -26.02 0.94
N PRO A 260 -39.27 -25.71 1.74
CA PRO A 260 -39.96 -24.42 1.68
C PRO A 260 -39.05 -23.19 1.86
N LYS A 261 -37.98 -23.32 2.67
CA LYS A 261 -37.04 -22.22 2.93
C LYS A 261 -36.21 -21.90 1.68
N THR A 262 -35.55 -22.90 1.12
CA THR A 262 -34.72 -22.76 -0.09
C THR A 262 -35.56 -22.35 -1.29
N LYS A 263 -36.81 -22.83 -1.38
CA LYS A 263 -37.78 -22.37 -2.38
C LYS A 263 -38.07 -20.88 -2.27
N GLY A 264 -38.32 -20.38 -1.05
CA GLY A 264 -38.58 -18.96 -0.83
C GLY A 264 -37.38 -18.08 -1.21
N GLU A 265 -36.17 -18.48 -0.82
CA GLU A 265 -34.92 -17.80 -1.18
C GLU A 265 -34.68 -17.81 -2.70
N TYR A 266 -34.92 -18.94 -3.35
CA TYR A 266 -34.80 -19.09 -4.79
C TYR A 266 -35.75 -18.18 -5.57
N GLU A 267 -37.03 -18.15 -5.19
CA GLU A 267 -38.03 -17.30 -5.83
C GLU A 267 -37.74 -15.81 -5.60
N ASP A 268 -37.25 -15.43 -4.41
CA ASP A 268 -36.81 -14.05 -4.15
C ASP A 268 -35.61 -13.66 -5.02
N LEU A 269 -34.62 -14.56 -5.16
CA LEU A 269 -33.47 -14.36 -6.03
C LEU A 269 -33.91 -14.15 -7.48
N LYS A 270 -34.80 -15.00 -8.02
CA LYS A 270 -35.32 -14.85 -9.39
C LYS A 270 -36.15 -13.59 -9.58
N LYS A 271 -36.98 -13.24 -8.61
CA LYS A 271 -37.84 -12.04 -8.67
C LYS A 271 -37.03 -10.76 -8.70
N ASN A 272 -35.94 -10.72 -7.95
CA ASN A 272 -35.07 -9.56 -7.82
C ASN A 272 -33.91 -9.56 -8.82
N ALA A 273 -33.76 -10.63 -9.62
CA ALA A 273 -32.77 -10.69 -10.67
C ALA A 273 -33.15 -9.74 -11.82
N ASN A 274 -32.17 -8.97 -12.29
CA ASN A 274 -32.32 -8.32 -13.58
C ASN A 274 -32.30 -9.39 -14.67
N LYS A 275 -33.39 -9.53 -15.43
CA LYS A 275 -33.52 -10.53 -16.50
C LYS A 275 -32.50 -10.37 -17.63
N SER A 276 -31.78 -9.26 -17.69
CA SER A 276 -30.77 -9.01 -18.71
C SER A 276 -29.33 -9.31 -18.29
N ASP A 277 -29.07 -9.64 -17.02
CA ASP A 277 -27.69 -9.73 -16.52
C ASP A 277 -27.46 -10.88 -15.50
N PRO A 278 -26.74 -11.96 -15.88
CA PRO A 278 -26.38 -13.04 -14.96
C PRO A 278 -25.44 -12.58 -13.83
N PHE A 279 -24.69 -11.49 -14.02
CA PHE A 279 -23.70 -11.02 -13.06
C PHE A 279 -24.31 -10.69 -11.70
N MET A 280 -25.50 -10.08 -11.66
CA MET A 280 -26.16 -9.72 -10.39
C MET A 280 -26.47 -10.95 -9.53
N LEU A 281 -26.82 -12.08 -10.15
CA LEU A 281 -27.07 -13.34 -9.44
C LEU A 281 -25.77 -14.00 -9.00
N GLN A 282 -24.74 -13.97 -9.84
CA GLN A 282 -23.41 -14.48 -9.50
C GLN A 282 -22.76 -13.66 -8.36
N GLY A 283 -22.90 -12.33 -8.37
CA GLY A 283 -22.44 -11.43 -7.30
C GLY A 283 -23.20 -11.61 -5.99
N ARG A 284 -24.49 -11.94 -6.04
CA ARG A 284 -25.24 -12.36 -4.84
C ARG A 284 -24.79 -13.70 -4.33
N ALA A 285 -24.62 -14.70 -5.20
CA ALA A 285 -24.07 -15.99 -4.82
C ALA A 285 -22.70 -15.83 -4.16
N PHE A 286 -21.88 -14.90 -4.65
CA PHE A 286 -20.61 -14.53 -4.03
C PHE A 286 -20.81 -14.03 -2.60
N ALA A 287 -21.70 -13.05 -2.39
CA ALA A 287 -22.00 -12.55 -1.05
C ALA A 287 -22.51 -13.66 -0.10
N GLN A 288 -23.23 -14.66 -0.62
CA GLN A 288 -23.70 -15.80 0.19
C GLN A 288 -22.57 -16.75 0.58
N VAL A 289 -21.60 -17.00 -0.32
CA VAL A 289 -20.38 -17.72 0.05
C VAL A 289 -19.63 -16.99 1.15
N VAL A 290 -19.45 -15.67 1.01
CA VAL A 290 -18.80 -14.82 2.04
C VAL A 290 -19.54 -14.95 3.38
N GLY A 291 -20.87 -15.00 3.35
CA GLY A 291 -21.71 -15.19 4.54
C GLY A 291 -21.75 -16.61 5.10
N GLY A 292 -20.94 -17.55 4.59
CA GLY A 292 -20.94 -18.94 5.05
C GLY A 292 -22.19 -19.72 4.64
N GLN A 293 -22.87 -19.32 3.56
CA GLN A 293 -24.11 -19.92 3.06
C GLN A 293 -23.91 -20.55 1.66
N PRO A 294 -23.07 -21.60 1.53
CA PRO A 294 -22.73 -22.18 0.22
C PRO A 294 -23.95 -22.78 -0.50
N TRP A 295 -24.93 -23.32 0.24
CA TRP A 295 -26.17 -23.82 -0.35
C TRP A 295 -27.04 -22.69 -0.93
N THR A 296 -27.14 -21.54 -0.26
CA THR A 296 -27.84 -20.37 -0.79
C THR A 296 -27.12 -19.82 -2.03
N ALA A 297 -25.79 -19.85 -2.04
CA ALA A 297 -24.99 -19.50 -3.21
C ALA A 297 -25.26 -20.43 -4.40
N LEU A 298 -25.33 -21.76 -4.16
CA LEU A 298 -25.69 -22.74 -5.16
C LEU A 298 -27.05 -22.44 -5.79
N LEU A 299 -28.06 -22.08 -4.99
CA LEU A 299 -29.38 -21.69 -5.48
C LEU A 299 -29.35 -20.40 -6.33
N GLY A 300 -28.51 -19.42 -5.95
CA GLY A 300 -28.31 -18.21 -6.75
C GLY A 300 -27.68 -18.50 -8.11
N LEU A 301 -26.70 -19.38 -8.17
CA LEU A 301 -26.08 -19.82 -9.42
C LEU A 301 -27.02 -20.69 -10.26
N PHE A 302 -27.85 -21.50 -9.61
CA PHE A 302 -28.88 -22.26 -10.30
C PHE A 302 -29.94 -21.33 -10.91
N ALA A 303 -30.36 -20.28 -10.19
CA ALA A 303 -31.25 -19.25 -10.72
C ALA A 303 -30.61 -18.53 -11.93
N ALA A 304 -29.30 -18.27 -11.88
CA ALA A 304 -28.57 -17.68 -13.00
C ALA A 304 -28.60 -18.60 -14.23
N TYR A 305 -28.34 -19.89 -14.05
CA TYR A 305 -28.47 -20.88 -15.12
C TYR A 305 -29.90 -20.96 -15.69
N GLU A 306 -30.95 -20.97 -14.85
CA GLU A 306 -32.33 -21.05 -15.37
C GLU A 306 -32.72 -19.83 -16.20
N LEU A 307 -32.22 -18.64 -15.86
CA LEU A 307 -32.46 -17.43 -16.63
C LEU A 307 -31.56 -17.31 -17.86
N PHE A 308 -30.34 -17.86 -17.78
CA PHE A 308 -29.31 -17.75 -18.82
C PHE A 308 -28.69 -19.13 -19.13
N PRO A 309 -29.46 -20.09 -19.68
CA PRO A 309 -29.01 -21.49 -19.81
C PRO A 309 -27.92 -21.71 -20.88
N ASN A 310 -27.62 -20.68 -21.66
CA ASN A 310 -26.57 -20.67 -22.68
C ASN A 310 -25.35 -19.83 -22.28
N ASP A 311 -25.37 -19.23 -21.09
CA ASP A 311 -24.23 -18.50 -20.57
C ASP A 311 -23.19 -19.48 -20.01
N PRO A 312 -21.99 -19.57 -20.60
CA PRO A 312 -20.97 -20.54 -20.17
C PRO A 312 -20.46 -20.25 -18.75
N ASP A 313 -20.45 -18.98 -18.32
CA ASP A 313 -19.97 -18.61 -16.99
C ASP A 313 -20.95 -19.04 -15.89
N SER A 314 -22.25 -18.94 -16.13
CA SER A 314 -23.27 -19.46 -15.21
C SER A 314 -23.17 -20.97 -15.03
N LEU A 315 -22.88 -21.71 -16.11
CA LEU A 315 -22.70 -23.18 -16.05
C LEU A 315 -21.41 -23.58 -15.32
N VAL A 316 -20.27 -22.94 -15.60
CA VAL A 316 -19.01 -23.29 -14.91
C VAL A 316 -19.09 -22.94 -13.43
N ASN A 317 -19.72 -21.83 -13.08
CA ASN A 317 -19.92 -21.43 -11.69
C ASN A 317 -20.85 -22.40 -10.94
N LEU A 318 -21.93 -22.84 -11.59
CA LEU A 318 -22.82 -23.86 -11.04
C LEU A 318 -22.06 -25.18 -10.82
N ALA A 319 -21.26 -25.63 -11.78
CA ALA A 319 -20.42 -26.83 -11.64
C ALA A 319 -19.42 -26.69 -10.46
N ALA A 320 -18.70 -25.57 -10.41
CA ALA A 320 -17.76 -25.26 -9.32
C ALA A 320 -18.42 -25.28 -7.94
N MET A 321 -19.64 -24.73 -7.82
CA MET A 321 -20.37 -24.74 -6.56
C MET A 321 -20.91 -26.12 -6.19
N LEU A 322 -21.33 -26.92 -7.17
CA LEU A 322 -21.70 -28.33 -6.94
C LEU A 322 -20.53 -29.13 -6.39
N ALA A 323 -19.34 -28.98 -6.99
CA ALA A 323 -18.12 -29.60 -6.48
C ALA A 323 -17.84 -29.19 -5.03
N HIS A 324 -17.92 -27.88 -4.73
CA HIS A 324 -17.74 -27.35 -3.37
C HIS A 324 -18.78 -27.90 -2.37
N CYS A 325 -20.03 -28.09 -2.81
CA CYS A 325 -21.12 -28.67 -2.00
C CYS A 325 -21.09 -30.21 -1.92
N GLY A 326 -20.02 -30.87 -2.38
CA GLY A 326 -19.88 -32.33 -2.31
C GLY A 326 -20.72 -33.08 -3.33
N MET A 327 -21.02 -32.46 -4.48
CA MET A 327 -21.77 -33.03 -5.60
C MET A 327 -20.88 -33.12 -6.88
N PRO A 328 -19.74 -33.83 -6.83
CA PRO A 328 -18.78 -33.87 -7.94
C PRO A 328 -19.31 -34.62 -9.17
N ASN A 329 -20.18 -35.61 -9.00
CA ASN A 329 -20.77 -36.34 -10.13
C ASN A 329 -21.67 -35.42 -10.96
N GLU A 330 -22.45 -34.57 -10.29
CA GLU A 330 -23.29 -33.53 -10.91
C GLU A 330 -22.43 -32.44 -11.56
N SER A 331 -21.35 -32.00 -10.89
CA SER A 331 -20.38 -31.06 -11.47
C SER A 331 -19.79 -31.60 -12.78
N LEU A 332 -19.32 -32.85 -12.80
CA LEU A 332 -18.78 -33.50 -14.00
C LEU A 332 -19.82 -33.61 -15.13
N ALA A 333 -21.09 -33.86 -14.79
CA ALA A 333 -22.18 -33.92 -15.76
C ALA A 333 -22.41 -32.56 -16.46
N ILE A 334 -22.32 -31.46 -15.70
CA ILE A 334 -22.42 -30.11 -16.25
C ILE A 334 -21.21 -29.80 -17.14
N GLN A 335 -19.99 -30.12 -16.70
CA GLN A 335 -18.78 -29.91 -17.50
C GLN A 335 -18.84 -30.67 -18.83
N LYS A 336 -19.25 -31.94 -18.81
CA LYS A 336 -19.44 -32.76 -20.03
C LYS A 336 -20.46 -32.13 -20.98
N GLU A 337 -21.53 -31.54 -20.45
CA GLU A 337 -22.51 -30.83 -21.28
C GLU A 337 -21.96 -29.54 -21.88
N MET A 338 -21.17 -28.77 -21.13
CA MET A 338 -20.47 -27.59 -21.66
C MET A 338 -19.56 -27.98 -22.82
N GLU A 339 -18.75 -29.04 -22.67
CA GLU A 339 -17.89 -29.57 -23.73
C GLU A 339 -18.68 -30.02 -24.96
N ARG A 340 -19.77 -30.77 -24.75
CA ARG A 340 -20.66 -31.23 -25.83
C ARG A 340 -21.24 -30.05 -26.62
N ARG A 341 -21.52 -28.93 -25.96
CA ARG A 341 -22.03 -27.69 -26.58
C ARG A 341 -20.92 -26.78 -27.12
N GLY A 342 -19.65 -27.10 -26.92
CA GLY A 342 -18.53 -26.21 -27.26
C GLY A 342 -18.53 -24.90 -26.47
N MET A 343 -19.13 -24.89 -25.28
CA MET A 343 -19.20 -23.73 -24.39
C MET A 343 -17.87 -23.54 -23.67
N LYS A 344 -17.25 -22.37 -23.86
CA LYS A 344 -16.05 -21.97 -23.15
C LYS A 344 -16.37 -20.81 -22.19
N PRO A 345 -16.13 -20.94 -20.89
CA PRO A 345 -16.26 -19.81 -19.97
C PRO A 345 -15.21 -18.76 -20.32
N GLN A 346 -15.41 -17.53 -19.86
CA GLN A 346 -14.40 -16.47 -20.00
C GLN A 346 -14.03 -15.93 -18.61
N PRO A 347 -13.34 -16.75 -17.80
CA PRO A 347 -12.88 -16.30 -16.52
C PRO A 347 -11.97 -15.09 -16.64
N GLY A 348 -12.11 -14.14 -15.72
CA GLY A 348 -11.44 -12.84 -15.84
C GLY A 348 -9.93 -12.87 -15.56
N MET A 349 -9.45 -13.82 -14.75
CA MET A 349 -8.05 -13.86 -14.27
C MET A 349 -7.33 -15.19 -14.53
N VAL A 350 -8.05 -16.24 -14.92
CA VAL A 350 -7.49 -17.58 -15.13
C VAL A 350 -7.75 -18.01 -16.58
N SER A 351 -6.97 -18.92 -17.13
CA SER A 351 -7.29 -19.50 -18.44
C SER A 351 -8.60 -20.31 -18.35
N ALA A 352 -9.50 -20.13 -19.32
CA ALA A 352 -10.75 -20.90 -19.41
C ALA A 352 -10.48 -22.42 -19.45
N ASP A 353 -9.51 -22.83 -20.27
CA ASP A 353 -9.13 -24.23 -20.41
C ASP A 353 -8.46 -24.74 -19.11
N ALA A 354 -7.66 -23.91 -18.44
CA ALA A 354 -7.06 -24.27 -17.13
C ALA A 354 -8.11 -24.43 -16.03
N LEU A 355 -9.12 -23.56 -15.99
CA LEU A 355 -10.23 -23.64 -15.03
C LEU A 355 -11.03 -24.94 -15.22
N MET A 356 -11.33 -25.30 -16.47
CA MET A 356 -12.04 -26.55 -16.77
C MET A 356 -11.21 -27.77 -16.40
N GLU A 357 -9.92 -27.80 -16.74
CA GLU A 357 -9.01 -28.90 -16.34
C GLU A 357 -8.83 -28.97 -14.82
N TYR A 358 -8.78 -27.81 -14.14
CA TYR A 358 -8.74 -27.75 -12.70
C TYR A 358 -9.99 -28.40 -12.08
N LEU A 359 -11.18 -28.00 -12.53
CA LEU A 359 -12.43 -28.48 -11.97
C LEU A 359 -12.62 -29.98 -12.19
N LYS A 360 -12.30 -30.50 -13.39
CA LYS A 360 -12.22 -31.95 -13.64
C LYS A 360 -11.28 -32.62 -12.66
N GLY A 361 -10.07 -32.09 -12.51
CA GLY A 361 -9.07 -32.62 -11.61
C GLY A 361 -9.57 -32.70 -10.16
N PHE A 362 -10.18 -31.62 -9.68
CA PHE A 362 -10.76 -31.52 -8.35
C PHE A 362 -11.91 -32.50 -8.11
N ASP A 363 -12.86 -32.61 -9.06
CA ASP A 363 -13.97 -33.55 -8.97
C ASP A 363 -13.50 -35.01 -8.98
N GLN A 364 -12.47 -35.33 -9.79
CA GLN A 364 -11.86 -36.65 -9.84
C GLN A 364 -11.19 -37.02 -8.51
N LEU A 365 -10.57 -36.06 -7.82
CA LEU A 365 -10.07 -36.29 -6.46
C LEU A 365 -11.21 -36.58 -5.48
N LEU A 366 -12.30 -35.81 -5.54
CA LEU A 366 -13.48 -36.00 -4.69
C LEU A 366 -14.10 -37.40 -4.81
N ILE A 367 -14.13 -37.97 -6.02
CA ILE A 367 -14.63 -39.32 -6.25
C ILE A 367 -13.58 -40.44 -6.11
N GLY A 368 -12.37 -40.10 -5.63
CA GLY A 368 -11.31 -41.07 -5.33
C GLY A 368 -10.53 -41.57 -6.55
N GLN A 369 -10.69 -40.95 -7.71
CA GLN A 369 -9.92 -41.25 -8.93
C GLN A 369 -8.62 -40.46 -8.98
N THR A 370 -7.77 -40.64 -7.97
CA THR A 370 -6.57 -39.81 -7.73
C THR A 370 -5.64 -39.69 -8.94
N SER A 371 -5.41 -40.80 -9.68
CA SER A 371 -4.53 -40.78 -10.85
C SER A 371 -5.10 -39.94 -12.01
N THR A 372 -6.41 -40.06 -12.27
CA THR A 372 -7.12 -39.23 -13.26
C THR A 372 -7.13 -37.77 -12.84
N GLY A 373 -7.40 -37.50 -11.56
CA GLY A 373 -7.35 -36.14 -10.99
C GLY A 373 -5.98 -35.49 -11.15
N LYS A 374 -4.91 -36.22 -10.82
CA LYS A 374 -3.52 -35.77 -11.00
C LYS A 374 -3.24 -35.35 -12.44
N TYR A 375 -3.67 -36.14 -13.44
CA TYR A 375 -3.47 -35.81 -14.86
C TYR A 375 -4.10 -34.47 -15.22
N HIS A 376 -5.37 -34.26 -14.87
CA HIS A 376 -6.08 -33.01 -15.17
C HIS A 376 -5.50 -31.81 -14.41
N LEU A 377 -5.12 -31.98 -13.14
CA LEU A 377 -4.47 -30.92 -12.35
C LEU A 377 -3.10 -30.53 -12.92
N HIS A 378 -2.35 -31.49 -13.43
CA HIS A 378 -1.10 -31.23 -14.14
C HIS A 378 -1.35 -30.44 -15.44
N GLN A 379 -2.39 -30.76 -16.21
CA GLN A 379 -2.78 -29.94 -17.37
C GLN A 379 -3.19 -28.52 -16.95
N ALA A 380 -3.97 -28.38 -15.88
CA ALA A 380 -4.37 -27.08 -15.36
C ALA A 380 -3.17 -26.21 -14.97
N VAL A 381 -2.19 -26.77 -14.25
CA VAL A 381 -0.95 -26.07 -13.87
C VAL A 381 -0.08 -25.74 -15.09
N ASN A 382 -0.07 -26.58 -16.13
CA ASN A 382 0.66 -26.26 -17.35
C ASN A 382 -0.01 -25.14 -18.17
N LEU A 383 -1.34 -25.14 -18.23
CA LEU A 383 -2.14 -24.13 -18.93
C LEU A 383 -2.14 -22.79 -18.18
N ASP A 384 -2.15 -22.82 -16.86
CA ASP A 384 -2.07 -21.66 -15.99
C ASP A 384 -1.22 -21.96 -14.74
N PRO A 385 0.10 -21.71 -14.82
CA PRO A 385 1.02 -21.94 -13.70
C PRO A 385 0.73 -21.10 -12.45
N PHE A 386 -0.18 -20.13 -12.52
CA PHE A 386 -0.55 -19.23 -11.43
C PHE A 386 -1.88 -19.57 -10.78
N LEU A 387 -2.57 -20.60 -11.27
CA LEU A 387 -3.74 -21.15 -10.61
C LEU A 387 -3.30 -21.93 -9.36
N LYS A 388 -3.12 -21.20 -8.25
CA LYS A 388 -2.59 -21.74 -6.99
C LYS A 388 -3.40 -22.93 -6.49
N GLU A 389 -4.71 -22.92 -6.67
CA GLU A 389 -5.61 -24.00 -6.29
C GLU A 389 -5.26 -25.30 -7.04
N ALA A 390 -4.96 -25.20 -8.33
CA ALA A 390 -4.54 -26.35 -9.14
C ALA A 390 -3.18 -26.89 -8.69
N ALA A 391 -2.23 -26.03 -8.37
CA ALA A 391 -0.91 -26.46 -7.87
C ALA A 391 -1.02 -27.14 -6.49
N LEU A 392 -1.82 -26.59 -5.57
CA LEU A 392 -2.05 -27.19 -4.26
C LEU A 392 -2.76 -28.54 -4.39
N ALA A 393 -3.79 -28.63 -5.23
CA ALA A 393 -4.48 -29.89 -5.49
C ALA A 393 -3.56 -30.92 -6.17
N LEU A 394 -2.73 -30.50 -7.12
CA LEU A 394 -1.75 -31.35 -7.78
C LEU A 394 -0.74 -31.91 -6.77
N ALA A 395 -0.23 -31.08 -5.88
CA ALA A 395 0.70 -31.51 -4.84
C ALA A 395 0.08 -32.59 -3.93
N VAL A 396 -1.18 -32.41 -3.52
CA VAL A 396 -1.90 -33.44 -2.72
C VAL A 396 -2.07 -34.73 -3.53
N ALA A 397 -2.44 -34.63 -4.81
CA ALA A 397 -2.58 -35.78 -5.69
C ALA A 397 -1.25 -36.54 -5.89
N GLN A 398 -0.15 -35.82 -6.14
CA GLN A 398 1.20 -36.36 -6.26
C GLN A 398 1.60 -37.10 -4.99
N LYS A 399 1.39 -36.46 -3.82
CA LYS A 399 1.69 -37.04 -2.51
C LYS A 399 0.94 -38.35 -2.27
N LEU A 400 -0.34 -38.39 -2.62
CA LEU A 400 -1.16 -39.62 -2.51
C LEU A 400 -0.78 -40.72 -3.50
N THR A 401 -0.13 -40.37 -4.61
CA THR A 401 0.41 -41.35 -5.57
C THR A 401 1.88 -41.74 -5.30
N GLY A 402 2.47 -41.26 -4.20
CA GLY A 402 3.84 -41.59 -3.80
C GLY A 402 4.94 -40.75 -4.47
N GLU A 403 4.59 -39.65 -5.13
CA GLU A 403 5.53 -38.71 -5.76
C GLU A 403 5.94 -37.60 -4.76
N ASP A 404 6.64 -37.99 -3.70
CA ASP A 404 6.89 -37.13 -2.54
C ASP A 404 7.69 -35.86 -2.85
N GLU A 405 8.78 -35.97 -3.62
CA GLU A 405 9.66 -34.84 -3.94
C GLU A 405 8.97 -33.81 -4.85
N GLU A 406 8.34 -34.29 -5.93
CA GLU A 406 7.52 -33.50 -6.84
C GLU A 406 6.35 -32.83 -6.13
N ALA A 407 5.71 -33.51 -5.18
CA ALA A 407 4.62 -32.95 -4.40
C ALA A 407 5.09 -31.78 -3.54
N GLU A 408 6.23 -31.91 -2.85
CA GLU A 408 6.81 -30.83 -2.04
C GLU A 408 7.17 -29.62 -2.90
N LYS A 409 7.79 -29.85 -4.07
CA LYS A 409 8.13 -28.80 -5.04
C LYS A 409 6.89 -28.10 -5.59
N THR A 410 5.86 -28.86 -5.96
CA THR A 410 4.60 -28.33 -6.50
C THR A 410 3.84 -27.55 -5.43
N TYR A 411 3.80 -28.06 -4.19
CA TYR A 411 3.20 -27.36 -3.06
C TYR A 411 3.90 -26.03 -2.80
N TYR A 412 5.23 -26.04 -2.80
CA TYR A 412 6.04 -24.83 -2.69
C TYR A 412 5.64 -23.81 -3.77
N TYR A 413 5.58 -24.21 -5.03
CA TYR A 413 5.15 -23.28 -6.09
C TYR A 413 3.71 -22.78 -5.94
N GLY A 414 2.78 -23.62 -5.49
CA GLY A 414 1.38 -23.22 -5.24
C GLY A 414 1.24 -22.20 -4.11
N VAL A 415 2.06 -22.31 -3.06
CA VAL A 415 2.04 -21.38 -1.91
C VAL A 415 2.79 -20.08 -2.19
N TRP A 416 3.88 -20.13 -2.96
CA TRP A 416 4.83 -19.01 -3.07
C TRP A 416 4.55 -18.04 -4.22
N ARG A 417 3.90 -18.47 -5.31
CA ARG A 417 3.71 -17.63 -6.50
C ARG A 417 2.79 -16.41 -6.34
N ARG A 418 2.07 -16.26 -5.21
CA ARG A 418 1.18 -15.10 -4.92
C ARG A 418 1.09 -14.77 -3.42
N ARG A 419 2.21 -14.66 -2.71
CA ARG A 419 2.17 -14.05 -1.37
C ARG A 419 2.08 -12.53 -1.52
N PRO A 420 0.99 -11.87 -1.13
CA PRO A 420 1.00 -10.42 -1.01
C PRO A 420 2.06 -10.02 0.03
N ALA A 421 2.59 -8.80 -0.09
CA ALA A 421 3.39 -8.21 0.98
C ALA A 421 2.59 -8.31 2.29
N GLN A 422 3.26 -8.74 3.36
CA GLN A 422 2.61 -8.98 4.64
C GLN A 422 2.84 -7.76 5.52
N TYR A 423 1.81 -7.33 6.26
CA TYR A 423 1.98 -6.34 7.30
C TYR A 423 2.71 -7.02 8.46
N LEU A 424 3.94 -6.58 8.72
CA LEU A 424 4.66 -6.96 9.92
C LEU A 424 4.26 -5.97 11.02
N ILE A 425 3.30 -6.38 11.87
CA ILE A 425 2.98 -5.65 13.09
C ILE A 425 4.06 -6.00 14.10
N CYS A 426 5.11 -5.18 14.17
CA CYS A 426 6.24 -5.39 15.08
C CYS A 426 5.83 -5.05 16.52
N GLY A 427 5.07 -5.95 17.19
CA GLY A 427 4.93 -6.04 18.65
C GLY A 427 4.49 -4.81 19.47
N GLY A 428 4.21 -3.66 18.83
CA GLY A 428 3.71 -2.46 19.47
C GLY A 428 2.20 -2.55 19.67
N THR A 429 1.69 -2.03 20.79
CA THR A 429 0.26 -2.12 21.19
C THR A 429 -0.68 -1.20 20.38
N GLY A 430 -0.34 -0.94 19.13
CA GLY A 430 -1.17 -0.24 18.15
C GLY A 430 -0.51 -0.33 16.77
N PRO A 431 -1.30 -0.20 15.68
CA PRO A 431 -0.73 -0.13 14.34
C PRO A 431 0.18 1.10 14.28
N ASN A 432 1.48 0.87 14.25
CA ASN A 432 2.42 1.96 14.09
C ASN A 432 2.29 2.41 12.62
N PRO A 433 2.29 3.71 12.27
CA PRO A 433 2.40 4.13 10.86
C PRO A 433 3.64 3.55 10.14
N GLU A 434 4.57 2.96 10.90
CA GLU A 434 5.71 2.17 10.42
C GLU A 434 5.45 0.65 10.38
N ASP A 435 4.20 0.18 10.46
CA ASP A 435 3.83 -1.19 10.14
C ASP A 435 4.17 -1.44 8.67
N HIS A 436 5.40 -1.85 8.44
CA HIS A 436 5.94 -2.00 7.11
C HIS A 436 5.28 -3.23 6.47
N LEU A 437 4.75 -3.02 5.27
CA LEU A 437 4.52 -4.11 4.33
C LEU A 437 5.88 -4.71 3.98
N VAL A 438 6.28 -5.71 4.74
CA VAL A 438 7.53 -6.44 4.49
C VAL A 438 7.15 -7.68 3.70
N ARG A 439 7.57 -7.72 2.43
CA ARG A 439 7.56 -8.96 1.66
C ARG A 439 8.81 -9.78 1.99
N PRO A 440 8.77 -11.12 1.86
CA PRO A 440 9.98 -11.92 1.89
C PRO A 440 11.02 -11.39 0.89
N PRO A 441 12.33 -11.58 1.15
CA PRO A 441 13.38 -11.27 0.19
C PRO A 441 13.09 -11.94 -1.16
N ILE A 442 13.36 -11.24 -2.28
CA ILE A 442 13.10 -11.80 -3.61
C ILE A 442 13.82 -13.13 -3.80
N THR A 443 15.02 -13.30 -3.23
CA THR A 443 15.80 -14.54 -3.35
C THR A 443 15.09 -15.76 -2.79
N ASP A 444 14.15 -15.57 -1.87
CA ASP A 444 13.38 -16.65 -1.26
C ASP A 444 12.11 -16.97 -2.07
N MET A 445 11.75 -16.09 -3.00
CA MET A 445 10.54 -16.16 -3.81
C MET A 445 10.85 -16.55 -5.26
N LEU A 446 11.94 -16.03 -5.81
CA LEU A 446 12.32 -16.12 -7.22
C LEU A 446 13.84 -16.28 -7.38
N ASP A 447 14.22 -17.14 -8.33
CA ASP A 447 15.63 -17.33 -8.69
C ASP A 447 16.17 -16.10 -9.45
N VAL A 448 16.90 -15.23 -8.75
CA VAL A 448 17.60 -14.07 -9.34
C VAL A 448 19.07 -14.36 -9.66
N SER A 449 19.51 -15.62 -9.63
CA SER A 449 20.90 -16.00 -9.90
C SER A 449 21.37 -15.64 -11.31
N ARG A 450 20.44 -15.54 -12.27
CA ARG A 450 20.71 -15.11 -13.66
C ARG A 450 20.90 -13.60 -13.82
N GLY A 451 20.66 -12.83 -12.76
CA GLY A 451 20.87 -11.40 -12.73
C GLY A 451 22.33 -11.03 -12.93
N LYS A 452 22.59 -10.00 -13.72
CA LYS A 452 23.94 -9.48 -13.99
C LYS A 452 24.21 -8.28 -13.10
N PRO A 453 25.42 -8.09 -12.54
CA PRO A 453 25.74 -6.85 -11.85
C PRO A 453 25.78 -5.66 -12.83
N GLY A 454 25.16 -4.54 -12.45
CA GLY A 454 25.21 -3.29 -13.22
C GLY A 454 26.56 -2.59 -13.11
N VAL A 455 26.93 -1.81 -14.14
CA VAL A 455 28.18 -1.02 -14.19
C VAL A 455 27.85 0.36 -14.74
N LEU A 456 28.17 1.41 -13.96
CA LEU A 456 28.06 2.80 -14.39
C LEU A 456 29.38 3.28 -15.01
N PRO A 457 29.37 4.22 -15.98
CA PRO A 457 30.59 4.86 -16.46
C PRO A 457 31.37 5.53 -15.32
N GLN A 458 32.70 5.60 -15.45
CA GLN A 458 33.59 6.18 -14.42
C GLN A 458 33.44 7.71 -14.37
N PHE A 459 33.51 8.29 -13.17
CA PHE A 459 33.56 9.73 -12.95
C PHE A 459 34.99 10.15 -12.57
N ASP A 460 35.54 11.13 -13.28
CA ASP A 460 36.89 11.62 -13.06
C ASP A 460 36.91 12.62 -11.90
N HIS A 461 37.39 12.18 -10.73
CA HIS A 461 37.55 13.07 -9.58
C HIS A 461 38.69 14.08 -9.82
N PRO A 462 38.42 15.40 -9.81
CA PRO A 462 39.41 16.42 -10.15
C PRO A 462 40.53 16.50 -9.09
N GLY A 463 41.75 16.66 -9.59
CA GLY A 463 42.97 16.84 -8.80
C GLY A 463 43.09 18.23 -8.16
N ASN A 464 42.54 19.23 -8.85
CA ASN A 464 42.68 20.66 -8.58
C ASN A 464 41.46 21.42 -9.18
N PHE A 465 41.37 22.73 -8.94
CA PHE A 465 40.26 23.55 -9.40
C PHE A 465 40.20 23.69 -10.93
N ALA A 466 41.34 23.77 -11.61
CA ALA A 466 41.37 23.82 -13.08
C ALA A 466 40.77 22.56 -13.71
N HIS A 467 41.07 21.37 -13.15
CA HIS A 467 40.45 20.12 -13.56
C HIS A 467 38.95 20.10 -13.24
N ALA A 468 38.52 20.68 -12.10
CA ALA A 468 37.11 20.77 -11.72
C ALA A 468 36.30 21.64 -12.70
N LEU A 469 36.83 22.79 -13.13
CA LEU A 469 36.23 23.64 -14.16
C LEU A 469 36.06 22.87 -15.49
N GLY A 470 37.07 22.11 -15.89
CA GLY A 470 37.03 21.29 -17.10
C GLY A 470 36.06 20.10 -17.05
N LEU A 471 35.46 19.77 -15.89
CA LEU A 471 34.48 18.69 -15.80
C LEU A 471 33.19 19.03 -16.55
N LYS A 472 32.74 20.29 -16.52
CA LYS A 472 31.54 20.71 -17.24
C LYS A 472 31.71 20.44 -18.73
N ASP A 473 32.78 20.95 -19.32
CA ASP A 473 33.06 20.76 -20.75
C ASP A 473 33.26 19.28 -21.12
N ARG A 474 33.90 18.51 -20.22
CA ARG A 474 34.12 17.07 -20.41
C ARG A 474 32.81 16.27 -20.40
N TYR A 475 31.90 16.57 -19.49
CA TYR A 475 30.72 15.74 -19.24
C TYR A 475 29.42 16.30 -19.80
N GLU A 476 29.32 17.58 -20.18
CA GLU A 476 28.08 18.17 -20.70
C GLU A 476 27.55 17.41 -21.91
N ARG A 477 28.41 17.12 -22.90
CA ARG A 477 27.99 16.35 -24.08
C ARG A 477 27.64 14.89 -23.73
N PRO A 478 28.48 14.12 -23.01
CA PRO A 478 28.11 12.78 -22.55
C PRO A 478 26.80 12.72 -21.73
N ILE A 479 26.58 13.65 -20.79
CA ILE A 479 25.34 13.74 -20.01
C ILE A 479 24.14 13.92 -20.95
N MET A 480 24.21 14.88 -21.87
CA MET A 480 23.12 15.13 -22.81
C MET A 480 22.87 13.94 -23.73
N GLN A 481 23.92 13.28 -24.21
CA GLN A 481 23.80 12.09 -25.04
C GLN A 481 23.12 10.95 -24.26
N THR A 482 23.61 10.62 -23.07
CA THR A 482 23.05 9.56 -22.23
C THR A 482 21.62 9.87 -21.80
N ALA A 483 21.29 11.14 -21.53
CA ALA A 483 19.91 11.55 -21.24
C ALA A 483 18.98 11.39 -22.47
N MET A 484 19.47 11.67 -23.68
CA MET A 484 18.72 11.41 -24.92
C MET A 484 18.53 9.91 -25.19
N GLU A 485 19.54 9.08 -24.91
CA GLU A 485 19.45 7.62 -24.99
C GLU A 485 18.43 7.06 -23.99
N ALA A 486 18.46 7.54 -22.73
CA ALA A 486 17.45 7.19 -21.73
C ALA A 486 16.03 7.53 -22.19
N LYS A 487 15.85 8.72 -22.78
CA LYS A 487 14.57 9.15 -23.35
C LYS A 487 14.12 8.22 -24.48
N ASP A 488 15.01 7.86 -25.41
CA ASP A 488 14.70 6.92 -26.49
C ASP A 488 14.30 5.54 -25.96
N PHE A 489 15.02 5.01 -24.96
CA PHE A 489 14.65 3.75 -24.30
C PHE A 489 13.28 3.82 -23.62
N SER A 490 12.98 4.93 -22.93
CA SER A 490 11.67 5.17 -22.32
C SER A 490 10.54 5.22 -23.36
N LEU A 491 10.74 5.91 -24.49
CA LEU A 491 9.76 5.96 -25.58
C LEU A 491 9.51 4.58 -26.18
N LYS A 492 10.56 3.81 -26.45
CA LYS A 492 10.44 2.42 -26.94
C LYS A 492 9.72 1.53 -25.93
N SER A 493 10.02 1.66 -24.64
CA SER A 493 9.33 0.92 -23.58
C SER A 493 7.83 1.25 -23.54
N LEU A 494 7.46 2.52 -23.72
CA LEU A 494 6.05 2.93 -23.83
C LEU A 494 5.35 2.32 -25.05
N ASP A 495 6.03 2.18 -26.18
CA ASP A 495 5.45 1.53 -27.36
C ASP A 495 5.21 0.04 -27.13
N TYR A 496 6.11 -0.66 -26.44
CA TYR A 496 5.86 -2.02 -25.96
C TYR A 496 4.68 -2.07 -24.98
N ALA A 497 4.60 -1.12 -24.04
CA ALA A 497 3.50 -1.04 -23.09
C ALA A 497 2.14 -0.85 -23.79
N LYS A 498 2.06 -0.02 -24.84
CA LYS A 498 0.87 0.13 -25.68
C LYS A 498 0.51 -1.17 -26.41
N LYS A 499 1.50 -1.85 -26.98
CA LYS A 499 1.30 -3.15 -27.66
C LYS A 499 0.76 -4.22 -26.69
N ILE A 500 1.34 -4.30 -25.49
CA ILE A 500 0.93 -5.20 -24.41
C ILE A 500 -0.48 -4.85 -23.89
N SER A 501 -0.80 -3.56 -23.76
CA SER A 501 -2.09 -3.11 -23.24
C SER A 501 -3.22 -3.40 -24.21
N ALA A 502 -2.97 -3.28 -25.52
CA ALA A 502 -3.90 -3.67 -26.59
C ALA A 502 -4.15 -5.19 -26.68
N GLY A 503 -3.24 -6.01 -26.15
CA GLY A 503 -3.40 -7.47 -26.05
C GLY A 503 -4.46 -7.91 -25.03
N ARG A 504 -5.04 -9.10 -25.24
CA ARG A 504 -5.96 -9.73 -24.28
C ARG A 504 -5.27 -9.89 -22.92
N LYS A 505 -6.03 -9.75 -21.82
CA LYS A 505 -5.54 -10.13 -20.49
C LYS A 505 -5.27 -11.64 -20.49
N THR A 506 -4.02 -12.03 -20.27
CA THR A 506 -3.60 -13.42 -20.14
C THR A 506 -2.97 -13.62 -18.76
N PRO A 507 -2.90 -14.85 -18.24
CA PRO A 507 -2.15 -15.14 -17.02
C PRO A 507 -0.70 -14.63 -17.07
N ILE A 508 -0.08 -14.67 -18.26
CA ILE A 508 1.24 -14.10 -18.53
C ILE A 508 1.28 -12.59 -18.26
N LYS A 509 0.23 -11.85 -18.64
CA LYS A 509 0.13 -10.40 -18.39
C LYS A 509 0.06 -10.10 -16.89
N VAL A 510 -0.69 -10.89 -16.12
CA VAL A 510 -0.79 -10.75 -14.65
C VAL A 510 0.56 -11.02 -14.00
N TRP A 511 1.23 -12.11 -14.40
CA TRP A 511 2.56 -12.44 -13.93
C TRP A 511 3.59 -11.36 -14.25
N SER A 512 3.56 -10.86 -15.48
CA SER A 512 4.53 -9.86 -15.91
C SER A 512 4.32 -8.53 -15.17
N GLY A 513 3.07 -8.15 -14.90
CA GLY A 513 2.76 -7.01 -14.03
C GLY A 513 3.24 -7.21 -12.59
N TYR A 514 3.18 -8.43 -12.05
CA TYR A 514 3.73 -8.75 -10.73
C TYR A 514 5.27 -8.65 -10.71
N ILE A 515 5.95 -9.17 -11.73
CA ILE A 515 7.41 -9.04 -11.86
C ILE A 515 7.81 -7.57 -12.01
N GLU A 516 7.07 -6.78 -12.80
CA GLU A 516 7.27 -5.34 -12.91
C GLU A 516 7.14 -4.64 -11.55
N ASP A 517 6.09 -4.95 -10.77
CA ASP A 517 5.91 -4.39 -9.43
C ASP A 517 7.07 -4.75 -8.47
N LEU A 518 7.58 -5.98 -8.55
CA LEU A 518 8.77 -6.37 -7.77
C LEU A 518 10.02 -5.58 -8.17
N ILE A 519 10.20 -5.28 -9.46
CA ILE A 519 11.32 -4.46 -9.98
C ILE A 519 11.17 -3.01 -9.51
N ASP A 520 9.99 -2.42 -9.70
CA ASP A 520 9.70 -1.02 -9.42
C ASP A 520 9.77 -0.74 -7.90
N THR A 521 9.57 -1.76 -7.05
CA THR A 521 9.64 -1.63 -5.59
C THR A 521 10.95 -2.12 -4.97
N LEU A 522 11.98 -2.45 -5.75
CA LEU A 522 13.27 -2.95 -5.22
C LEU A 522 13.88 -2.02 -4.17
N GLU A 523 13.93 -0.72 -4.44
CA GLU A 523 14.56 0.26 -3.55
C GLU A 523 13.81 0.45 -2.22
N VAL A 524 12.53 0.10 -2.18
CA VAL A 524 11.65 0.28 -1.02
C VAL A 524 11.53 -1.00 -0.20
N ASN A 525 11.35 -2.14 -0.88
CA ASN A 525 10.89 -3.38 -0.27
C ASN A 525 11.95 -4.47 -0.20
N GLU A 526 13.05 -4.39 -0.97
CA GLU A 526 14.10 -5.42 -0.96
C GLU A 526 15.18 -5.07 0.07
N PRO A 527 15.31 -5.78 1.20
CA PRO A 527 16.15 -5.32 2.32
C PRO A 527 17.61 -5.04 1.93
N PRO A 528 18.29 -5.90 1.14
CA PRO A 528 19.64 -5.61 0.66
C PRO A 528 19.74 -4.32 -0.18
N VAL A 529 18.72 -3.99 -0.96
CA VAL A 529 18.70 -2.78 -1.82
C VAL A 529 18.35 -1.56 -0.97
N LYS A 530 17.34 -1.65 -0.11
CA LYS A 530 16.92 -0.57 0.80
C LYS A 530 18.09 -0.07 1.67
N LYS A 531 18.87 -0.97 2.26
CA LYS A 531 20.08 -0.60 3.04
C LYS A 531 21.10 0.18 2.20
N LEU A 532 21.23 -0.13 0.92
CA LEU A 532 22.11 0.59 0.00
C LEU A 532 21.53 1.95 -0.42
N VAL A 533 20.21 2.08 -0.52
CA VAL A 533 19.53 3.37 -0.72
C VAL A 533 19.79 4.28 0.47
N GLU A 534 19.64 3.78 1.70
CA GLU A 534 19.96 4.51 2.93
C GLU A 534 21.43 4.94 2.97
N ALA A 535 22.36 4.05 2.62
CA ALA A 535 23.78 4.36 2.54
C ALA A 535 24.09 5.43 1.47
N LYS A 536 23.47 5.34 0.29
CA LYS A 536 23.58 6.38 -0.76
C LYS A 536 23.07 7.73 -0.27
N ASN A 537 21.88 7.76 0.33
CA ASN A 537 21.26 8.99 0.81
C ASN A 537 22.09 9.65 1.92
N LYS A 538 22.63 8.84 2.83
CA LYS A 538 23.59 9.32 3.85
C LYS A 538 24.84 9.92 3.20
N ALA A 539 25.47 9.20 2.27
CA ALA A 539 26.67 9.69 1.59
C ALA A 539 26.42 10.98 0.77
N ARG A 540 25.23 11.09 0.15
CA ARG A 540 24.76 12.30 -0.53
C ARG A 540 24.66 13.48 0.42
N GLN A 541 24.01 13.29 1.56
CA GLN A 541 23.86 14.34 2.58
C GLN A 541 25.23 14.79 3.10
N GLU A 542 26.11 13.84 3.45
CA GLU A 542 27.47 14.14 3.92
C GLU A 542 28.29 14.90 2.87
N ALA A 543 28.18 14.52 1.59
CA ALA A 543 28.84 15.24 0.50
C ALA A 543 28.30 16.66 0.33
N GLN A 544 26.98 16.84 0.31
CA GLN A 544 26.37 18.16 0.19
C GLN A 544 26.75 19.08 1.37
N GLU A 545 26.68 18.58 2.60
CA GLU A 545 27.09 19.33 3.79
C GLU A 545 28.58 19.69 3.78
N ALA A 546 29.43 18.75 3.35
CA ALA A 546 30.86 18.97 3.22
C ALA A 546 31.18 20.03 2.15
N ALA A 547 30.56 19.94 0.97
CA ALA A 547 30.74 20.90 -0.11
C ALA A 547 30.41 22.32 0.35
N ARG A 548 29.26 22.49 1.03
CA ARG A 548 28.84 23.79 1.59
C ARG A 548 29.81 24.30 2.65
N ARG A 549 30.21 23.47 3.61
CA ARG A 549 31.13 23.85 4.69
C ARG A 549 32.51 24.23 4.16
N ILE A 550 33.04 23.45 3.22
CA ILE A 550 34.34 23.66 2.60
C ILE A 550 34.29 24.91 1.73
N GLY A 551 33.28 25.06 0.88
CA GLY A 551 33.07 26.23 0.04
C GLY A 551 32.96 27.52 0.85
N GLN A 552 32.25 27.50 1.98
CA GLN A 552 32.23 28.65 2.91
C GLN A 552 33.59 28.97 3.51
N SER A 553 34.41 27.96 3.81
CA SER A 553 35.78 28.16 4.31
C SER A 553 36.69 28.77 3.23
N VAL A 554 36.59 28.27 2.00
CA VAL A 554 37.30 28.81 0.83
C VAL A 554 36.90 30.27 0.62
N LEU A 555 35.60 30.55 0.55
CA LEU A 555 35.07 31.91 0.35
C LEU A 555 35.53 32.90 1.43
N ARG A 556 35.56 32.50 2.70
CA ARG A 556 36.04 33.39 3.78
C ARG A 556 37.51 33.77 3.60
N ARG A 557 38.35 32.83 3.18
CA ARG A 557 39.76 33.09 2.89
C ARG A 557 39.91 33.96 1.66
N ASP A 558 39.11 33.70 0.62
CA ASP A 558 39.11 34.52 -0.60
C ASP A 558 38.72 35.97 -0.30
N VAL A 559 37.71 36.21 0.53
CA VAL A 559 37.32 37.54 0.99
C VAL A 559 38.45 38.23 1.76
N ALA A 560 39.20 37.49 2.58
CA ALA A 560 40.36 38.04 3.27
C ALA A 560 41.49 38.42 2.31
N LEU A 561 41.74 37.59 1.28
CA LEU A 561 42.70 37.88 0.21
C LEU A 561 42.27 39.10 -0.62
N MET A 562 40.96 39.25 -0.90
CA MET A 562 40.44 40.41 -1.66
C MET A 562 40.63 41.72 -0.90
N ALA A 563 40.58 41.67 0.43
CA ALA A 563 40.81 42.82 1.28
C ALA A 563 42.30 43.17 1.44
N ALA A 564 43.21 42.24 1.13
CA ALA A 564 44.64 42.43 1.25
C ALA A 564 45.21 43.11 -0.01
N PRO A 565 46.14 44.09 0.13
CA PRO A 565 46.79 44.70 -1.03
C PRO A 565 47.69 43.68 -1.76
N GLY A 566 47.76 43.76 -3.08
CA GLY A 566 48.63 42.91 -3.91
C GLY A 566 47.86 42.05 -4.92
N ASN A 567 48.61 41.33 -5.75
CA ASN A 567 48.06 40.31 -6.64
C ASN A 567 48.11 38.95 -5.95
N HIS A 568 46.95 38.39 -5.63
CA HIS A 568 46.80 37.13 -4.87
C HIS A 568 46.35 35.94 -5.74
N THR A 569 46.58 35.98 -7.06
CA THR A 569 46.11 34.92 -7.99
C THR A 569 46.58 33.51 -7.56
N VAL A 570 47.82 33.37 -7.11
CA VAL A 570 48.38 32.06 -6.71
C VAL A 570 47.71 31.55 -5.44
N GLU A 571 47.46 32.45 -4.48
CA GLU A 571 46.81 32.16 -3.21
C GLU A 571 45.35 31.75 -3.41
N TYR A 572 44.62 32.42 -4.32
CA TYR A 572 43.27 32.01 -4.70
C TYR A 572 43.24 30.61 -5.31
N GLN A 573 44.14 30.33 -6.27
CA GLN A 573 44.24 29.02 -6.89
C GLN A 573 44.58 27.94 -5.87
N GLN A 574 45.51 28.21 -4.96
CA GLN A 574 45.88 27.27 -3.91
C GLN A 574 44.70 27.02 -2.96
N ASN A 575 43.99 28.06 -2.54
CA ASN A 575 42.83 27.93 -1.64
C ASN A 575 41.70 27.12 -2.28
N ALA A 576 41.42 27.35 -3.57
CA ALA A 576 40.47 26.56 -4.35
C ALA A 576 40.92 25.09 -4.48
N ASN A 577 42.20 24.85 -4.76
CA ASN A 577 42.78 23.51 -4.84
C ASN A 577 42.68 22.76 -3.51
N ASP A 578 42.94 23.44 -2.39
CA ASP A 578 42.78 22.90 -1.04
C ASP A 578 41.30 22.53 -0.78
N GLY A 579 40.36 23.36 -1.21
CA GLY A 579 38.92 23.08 -1.15
C GLY A 579 38.52 21.82 -1.92
N ILE A 580 38.96 21.70 -3.17
CA ILE A 580 38.75 20.50 -4.01
C ILE A 580 39.37 19.26 -3.35
N GLY A 581 40.60 19.37 -2.84
CA GLY A 581 41.30 18.28 -2.16
C GLY A 581 40.56 17.83 -0.90
N ALA A 582 40.06 18.78 -0.10
CA ALA A 582 39.30 18.50 1.11
C ALA A 582 37.92 17.86 0.83
N PHE A 583 37.28 18.22 -0.28
CA PHE A 583 35.97 17.67 -0.65
C PHE A 583 36.05 16.27 -1.27
N ARG A 584 37.15 15.94 -1.96
CA ARG A 584 37.30 14.69 -2.73
C ARG A 584 36.90 13.40 -1.98
N PRO A 585 37.26 13.17 -0.71
CA PRO A 585 36.88 11.94 -0.01
C PRO A 585 35.36 11.75 0.11
N TYR A 586 34.60 12.83 0.33
CA TYR A 586 33.13 12.78 0.42
C TYR A 586 32.51 12.48 -0.94
N ALA A 587 33.04 13.10 -1.99
CA ALA A 587 32.63 12.86 -3.36
C ALA A 587 32.87 11.39 -3.78
N GLN A 588 34.01 10.82 -3.40
CA GLN A 588 34.34 9.40 -3.64
C GLN A 588 33.43 8.45 -2.87
N ALA A 589 33.09 8.77 -1.62
CA ALA A 589 32.15 7.98 -0.82
C ALA A 589 30.75 7.96 -1.46
N TYR A 590 30.26 9.10 -1.96
CA TYR A 590 28.99 9.16 -2.68
C TYR A 590 29.02 8.37 -4.00
N ASP A 591 30.07 8.54 -4.84
CA ASP A 591 30.22 7.76 -6.08
C ASP A 591 30.24 6.25 -5.81
N GLN A 592 30.98 5.80 -4.79
CA GLN A 592 31.02 4.39 -4.39
C GLN A 592 29.64 3.89 -3.94
N ALA A 593 28.90 4.66 -3.13
CA ALA A 593 27.58 4.28 -2.65
C ALA A 593 26.56 4.15 -3.81
N VAL A 594 26.56 5.10 -4.76
CA VAL A 594 25.72 5.04 -5.96
C VAL A 594 26.04 3.80 -6.80
N ARG A 595 27.33 3.51 -7.04
CA ARG A 595 27.76 2.32 -7.80
C ARG A 595 27.39 1.02 -7.10
N GLN A 596 27.51 0.95 -5.77
CA GLN A 596 27.16 -0.24 -5.01
C GLN A 596 25.65 -0.50 -5.01
N LEU A 597 24.83 0.55 -4.86
CA LEU A 597 23.38 0.47 -5.02
C LEU A 597 23.04 -0.03 -6.41
N HIS A 598 23.53 0.65 -7.46
CA HIS A 598 23.22 0.32 -8.84
C HIS A 598 23.63 -1.12 -9.20
N ARG A 599 24.83 -1.56 -8.78
CA ARG A 599 25.30 -2.93 -9.00
C ARG A 599 24.33 -3.98 -8.44
N THR A 600 23.78 -3.73 -7.26
CA THR A 600 22.87 -4.64 -6.56
C THR A 600 21.46 -4.57 -7.15
N TRP A 601 20.91 -3.36 -7.31
CA TRP A 601 19.60 -3.13 -7.93
C TRP A 601 19.53 -3.76 -9.32
N TYR A 602 20.52 -3.52 -10.18
CA TYR A 602 20.55 -4.02 -11.56
C TYR A 602 20.63 -5.56 -11.61
N ARG A 603 21.31 -6.19 -10.63
CA ARG A 603 21.32 -7.66 -10.49
C ARG A 603 19.92 -8.20 -10.20
N TYR A 604 19.22 -7.64 -9.23
CA TYR A 604 17.85 -8.05 -8.94
C TYR A 604 16.91 -7.79 -10.12
N ALA A 605 16.95 -6.58 -10.69
CA ALA A 605 16.07 -6.18 -11.79
C ALA A 605 16.24 -7.08 -13.03
N THR A 606 17.49 -7.35 -13.44
CA THR A 606 17.75 -8.25 -14.58
C THR A 606 17.47 -9.72 -14.26
N GLY A 607 17.67 -10.15 -13.01
CA GLY A 607 17.29 -11.49 -12.55
C GLY A 607 15.78 -11.72 -12.59
N LEU A 608 15.01 -10.74 -12.11
CA LEU A 608 13.54 -10.74 -12.18
C LEU A 608 13.04 -10.70 -13.63
N THR A 609 13.64 -9.85 -14.47
CA THR A 609 13.30 -9.74 -15.90
C THR A 609 13.52 -11.07 -16.65
N ALA A 610 14.42 -11.94 -16.18
CA ALA A 610 14.63 -13.27 -16.75
C ALA A 610 13.45 -14.25 -16.53
N HIS A 611 12.51 -13.91 -15.63
CA HIS A 611 11.24 -14.65 -15.43
C HIS A 611 10.12 -14.20 -16.36
N LEU A 612 10.35 -13.16 -17.18
CA LEU A 612 9.40 -12.73 -18.21
C LEU A 612 9.57 -13.62 -19.45
N GLY A 613 8.73 -14.64 -19.56
CA GLY A 613 8.72 -15.55 -20.71
C GLY A 613 8.14 -14.91 -21.99
N ASP A 614 7.34 -13.87 -21.85
CA ASP A 614 6.82 -13.10 -22.99
C ASP A 614 7.87 -12.11 -23.50
N ARG A 615 8.12 -12.16 -24.80
CA ARG A 615 9.18 -11.36 -25.45
C ARG A 615 8.92 -9.86 -25.36
N ASP A 616 7.66 -9.43 -25.51
CA ASP A 616 7.34 -8.00 -25.51
C ASP A 616 7.47 -7.43 -24.10
N TRP A 617 7.02 -8.17 -23.08
CA TRP A 617 7.23 -7.82 -21.68
C TRP A 617 8.70 -7.79 -21.28
N HIS A 618 9.46 -8.81 -21.70
CA HIS A 618 10.89 -8.86 -21.43
C HIS A 618 11.62 -7.64 -22.04
N GLU A 619 11.35 -7.32 -23.30
CA GLU A 619 11.98 -6.18 -23.97
C GLU A 619 11.59 -4.85 -23.32
N LYS A 620 10.31 -4.68 -22.95
CA LYS A 620 9.81 -3.51 -22.21
C LYS A 620 10.62 -3.26 -20.93
N GLU A 621 10.80 -4.28 -20.10
CA GLU A 621 11.51 -4.15 -18.83
C GLU A 621 13.03 -4.00 -19.03
N VAL A 622 13.63 -4.66 -20.02
CA VAL A 622 15.04 -4.42 -20.38
C VAL A 622 15.27 -2.95 -20.76
N LEU A 623 14.36 -2.34 -21.52
CA LEU A 623 14.42 -0.93 -21.88
C LEU A 623 14.24 -0.01 -20.67
N LYS A 624 13.33 -0.32 -19.74
CA LYS A 624 13.19 0.41 -18.46
C LYS A 624 14.48 0.37 -17.65
N ILE A 625 15.08 -0.82 -17.51
CA ILE A 625 16.34 -1.01 -16.75
C ILE A 625 17.49 -0.20 -17.37
N ARG A 626 17.61 -0.18 -18.71
CA ARG A 626 18.60 0.64 -19.41
C ARG A 626 18.35 2.14 -19.20
N SER A 627 17.11 2.59 -19.40
CA SER A 627 16.74 3.98 -19.15
C SER A 627 17.05 4.41 -17.70
N HIS A 628 16.76 3.55 -16.71
CA HIS A 628 17.08 3.84 -15.32
C HIS A 628 18.59 3.93 -15.09
N THR A 629 19.38 3.03 -15.68
CA THR A 629 20.86 3.05 -15.62
C THR A 629 21.43 4.38 -16.12
N ASP A 630 20.93 4.83 -17.27
CA ASP A 630 21.36 6.06 -17.91
C ASP A 630 20.95 7.29 -17.10
N LEU A 631 19.76 7.29 -16.50
CA LEU A 631 19.29 8.37 -15.62
C LEU A 631 20.10 8.46 -14.31
N VAL A 632 20.43 7.32 -13.68
CA VAL A 632 21.26 7.32 -12.46
C VAL A 632 22.61 7.97 -12.73
N TRP A 633 23.22 7.68 -13.89
CA TRP A 633 24.50 8.30 -14.25
C TRP A 633 24.35 9.78 -14.66
N SER A 634 23.47 10.06 -15.63
CA SER A 634 23.35 11.38 -16.27
C SER A 634 22.65 12.43 -15.41
N SER A 635 21.76 12.02 -14.51
CA SER A 635 20.89 12.93 -13.75
C SER A 635 21.17 12.96 -12.25
N ASP A 636 21.61 11.85 -11.64
CA ASP A 636 21.93 11.79 -10.21
C ASP A 636 23.44 11.99 -9.96
N LEU A 637 24.28 11.08 -10.48
CA LEU A 637 25.69 11.03 -10.12
C LEU A 637 26.51 12.21 -10.68
N VAL A 638 26.57 12.36 -12.00
CA VAL A 638 27.51 13.32 -12.63
C VAL A 638 27.14 14.78 -12.32
N PRO A 639 25.88 15.24 -12.46
CA PRO A 639 25.52 16.62 -12.18
C PRO A 639 25.74 17.01 -10.71
N SER A 640 25.39 16.14 -9.77
CA SER A 640 25.60 16.40 -8.33
C SER A 640 27.08 16.59 -8.03
N MET A 641 27.93 15.73 -8.59
CA MET A 641 29.37 15.77 -8.39
C MET A 641 30.00 17.04 -8.98
N ILE A 642 29.65 17.42 -10.21
CA ILE A 642 30.13 18.67 -10.82
C ILE A 642 29.71 19.87 -9.96
N GLY A 643 28.44 19.94 -9.56
CA GLY A 643 27.93 21.03 -8.73
C GLY A 643 28.69 21.19 -7.42
N TRP A 644 28.89 20.08 -6.68
CA TRP A 644 29.57 20.13 -5.38
C TRP A 644 31.07 20.40 -5.50
N TYR A 645 31.76 19.91 -6.54
CA TYR A 645 33.16 20.28 -6.76
C TYR A 645 33.31 21.78 -7.04
N LEU A 646 32.42 22.36 -7.84
CA LEU A 646 32.43 23.80 -8.11
C LEU A 646 32.10 24.62 -6.85
N GLU A 647 31.17 24.15 -6.02
CA GLU A 647 30.84 24.77 -4.73
C GLU A 647 32.02 24.70 -3.74
N ALA A 648 32.73 23.57 -3.67
CA ALA A 648 33.86 23.39 -2.77
C ALA A 648 35.12 24.16 -3.19
N GLY A 649 35.25 24.49 -4.48
CA GLY A 649 36.43 25.12 -5.07
C GLY A 649 36.24 26.56 -5.56
N VAL A 650 35.15 27.25 -5.20
CA VAL A 650 34.83 28.60 -5.72
C VAL A 650 36.06 29.50 -5.75
N CYS A 651 36.40 30.02 -6.93
CA CYS A 651 37.49 30.97 -7.11
C CYS A 651 37.05 32.12 -8.03
N PRO A 652 36.65 33.28 -7.49
CA PRO A 652 36.10 34.39 -8.27
C PRO A 652 37.11 34.99 -9.27
N ASP A 653 38.39 35.07 -8.89
CA ASP A 653 39.43 35.68 -9.73
C ASP A 653 40.11 34.69 -10.69
N CYS A 654 39.97 33.38 -10.48
CA CYS A 654 40.52 32.36 -11.40
C CYS A 654 39.77 32.32 -12.75
N LEU A 655 38.57 32.89 -12.82
CA LEU A 655 37.75 32.93 -14.04
C LEU A 655 38.07 34.14 -14.94
N LYS A 656 38.88 35.08 -14.44
CA LYS A 656 39.38 36.21 -15.24
C LYS A 656 40.60 35.74 -16.00
N ASP A 657 40.41 35.33 -17.25
CA ASP A 657 41.49 34.95 -18.15
C ASP A 657 42.57 36.06 -18.18
N PRO A 658 43.84 35.78 -17.82
CA PRO A 658 44.90 36.77 -17.91
C PRO A 658 45.32 37.08 -19.37
N SER A 659 44.72 36.45 -20.40
CA SER A 659 45.25 36.50 -21.78
C SER A 659 44.26 36.72 -22.93
N GLY A 660 43.03 37.17 -22.67
CA GLY A 660 42.13 37.55 -23.76
C GLY A 660 40.87 38.24 -23.28
N ALA A 661 40.74 39.52 -23.59
CA ALA A 661 39.46 40.21 -23.54
C ALA A 661 38.49 39.56 -24.54
N VAL A 662 37.77 38.53 -24.10
CA VAL A 662 36.48 38.20 -24.71
C VAL A 662 35.57 39.35 -24.33
N GLU A 663 35.16 40.16 -25.31
CA GLU A 663 34.12 41.16 -25.13
C GLU A 663 32.96 40.51 -24.38
N GLN A 664 32.71 40.94 -23.15
CA GLN A 664 31.47 40.60 -22.47
C GLN A 664 30.34 41.00 -23.41
N PRO A 665 29.43 40.08 -23.81
CA PRO A 665 28.24 40.51 -24.51
C PRO A 665 27.57 41.53 -23.58
N HIS A 666 27.37 42.75 -24.09
CA HIS A 666 26.71 43.82 -23.35
C HIS A 666 25.48 43.22 -22.68
N HIS A 667 25.50 43.13 -21.34
CA HIS A 667 24.29 42.95 -20.58
C HIS A 667 23.45 44.18 -20.86
N GLY A 668 22.55 44.07 -21.83
CA GLY A 668 21.47 45.02 -21.99
C GLY A 668 20.80 45.14 -20.63
N GLU A 669 20.80 46.36 -20.08
CA GLU A 669 19.98 46.70 -18.92
C GLU A 669 18.59 46.10 -19.17
N ILE A 670 18.12 45.25 -18.25
CA ILE A 670 16.75 44.76 -18.30
C ILE A 670 15.88 46.01 -18.14
N ALA A 671 15.41 46.53 -19.26
CA ALA A 671 14.54 47.69 -19.30
C ALA A 671 13.32 47.39 -18.40
N GLU A 672 13.02 48.33 -17.51
CA GLU A 672 11.74 48.36 -16.82
C GLU A 672 10.61 48.19 -17.84
N CYS A 673 9.63 47.35 -17.53
CA CYS A 673 8.52 47.04 -18.42
C CYS A 673 7.96 48.35 -19.01
N PRO A 674 8.02 48.55 -20.35
CA PRO A 674 7.60 49.80 -20.97
C PRO A 674 6.18 50.18 -20.52
N GLU A 675 5.94 51.45 -20.17
CA GLU A 675 4.64 51.92 -19.65
C GLU A 675 3.47 51.58 -20.61
N ASP A 676 3.73 51.45 -21.91
CA ASP A 676 2.77 51.03 -22.93
C ASP A 676 2.44 49.53 -22.93
N MET A 677 3.15 48.72 -22.14
CA MET A 677 2.87 47.29 -21.93
C MET A 677 2.14 46.98 -20.61
N LYS A 678 2.02 47.93 -19.68
CA LYS A 678 1.33 47.70 -18.39
C LYS A 678 -0.16 47.32 -18.57
N ASP A 679 -0.78 47.79 -19.65
CA ASP A 679 -2.19 47.51 -19.99
C ASP A 679 -2.37 46.54 -21.17
N ARG A 680 -1.28 45.96 -21.72
CA ARG A 680 -1.35 45.07 -22.89
C ARG A 680 -1.08 43.62 -22.52
N GLU A 681 -2.11 42.79 -22.64
CA GLU A 681 -1.97 41.34 -22.58
C GLU A 681 -1.21 40.80 -23.79
N LEU A 682 -0.01 40.27 -23.55
CA LEU A 682 0.69 39.42 -24.50
C LEU A 682 0.07 38.03 -24.47
N LYS A 683 -0.72 37.73 -25.51
CA LYS A 683 -1.23 36.39 -25.81
C LYS A 683 -0.48 35.85 -27.00
N PHE A 684 0.18 34.71 -26.83
CA PHE A 684 0.68 33.94 -27.97
C PHE A 684 0.36 32.46 -27.76
N GLY A 685 -0.15 31.84 -28.82
CA GLY A 685 -0.47 30.42 -28.87
C GLY A 685 0.56 29.69 -29.72
N ILE A 686 1.18 28.65 -29.18
CA ILE A 686 2.02 27.73 -29.96
C ILE A 686 1.16 26.52 -30.31
N LYS A 687 0.89 26.34 -31.60
CA LYS A 687 0.11 25.23 -32.12
C LYS A 687 1.07 24.16 -32.64
N ILE A 688 1.16 23.04 -31.93
CA ILE A 688 2.01 21.90 -32.31
C ILE A 688 1.16 20.93 -33.13
N PRO A 689 1.39 20.80 -34.44
CA PRO A 689 0.65 19.86 -35.27
C PRO A 689 1.07 18.41 -34.95
N LEU A 690 0.08 17.53 -34.81
CA LEU A 690 0.22 16.08 -34.73
C LEU A 690 -0.55 15.46 -35.91
N GLU A 691 -0.25 14.21 -36.26
CA GLU A 691 -0.84 13.55 -37.45
C GLU A 691 -2.38 13.47 -37.44
N GLU A 692 -3.01 13.57 -36.26
CA GLU A 692 -4.48 13.61 -36.10
C GLU A 692 -4.96 14.75 -35.19
N GLY A 693 -4.34 15.94 -35.25
CA GLY A 693 -4.82 17.13 -34.54
C GLY A 693 -3.74 18.17 -34.26
N SER A 694 -3.99 19.07 -33.32
CA SER A 694 -2.96 19.99 -32.85
C SER A 694 -3.13 20.28 -31.36
N VAL A 695 -2.02 20.31 -30.64
CA VAL A 695 -2.00 20.81 -29.26
C VAL A 695 -1.75 22.31 -29.31
N GLU A 696 -2.69 23.11 -28.80
CA GLU A 696 -2.48 24.55 -28.61
C GLU A 696 -2.00 24.84 -27.19
N LEU A 697 -0.82 25.44 -27.09
CA LEU A 697 -0.28 25.96 -25.84
C LEU A 697 -0.49 27.47 -25.82
N ASN A 698 -1.42 27.96 -25.00
CA ASN A 698 -1.71 29.38 -24.89
C ASN A 698 -0.95 30.00 -23.71
N PHE A 699 -0.15 31.02 -23.99
CA PHE A 699 0.59 31.78 -22.97
C PHE A 699 -0.08 33.15 -22.79
N ARG A 700 -0.37 33.50 -21.54
CA ARG A 700 -0.91 34.81 -21.15
C ARG A 700 -0.01 35.39 -20.07
N GLN A 701 0.63 36.51 -20.36
CA GLN A 701 1.48 37.21 -19.39
C GLN A 701 0.96 38.63 -19.20
N SER A 702 0.61 38.98 -17.95
CA SER A 702 0.36 40.36 -17.51
C SER A 702 1.37 40.74 -16.42
N CYS A 703 1.61 42.04 -16.23
CA CYS A 703 2.60 42.54 -15.28
C CYS A 703 2.17 42.42 -13.80
N GLU A 704 0.92 42.05 -13.51
CA GLU A 704 0.38 42.08 -12.14
C GLU A 704 -0.04 40.71 -11.58
N GLU A 705 -0.22 39.66 -12.40
CA GLU A 705 -0.46 38.30 -11.91
C GLU A 705 0.20 37.25 -12.82
N LYS A 706 0.94 36.30 -12.23
CA LYS A 706 1.45 35.12 -12.94
C LYS A 706 0.38 34.02 -12.91
N ILE A 707 -0.54 34.05 -13.87
CA ILE A 707 -1.46 32.93 -14.11
C ILE A 707 -0.93 32.12 -15.30
N VAL A 708 -0.55 30.87 -15.07
CA VAL A 708 -0.26 29.89 -16.13
C VAL A 708 -1.43 28.91 -16.18
N GLU A 709 -2.40 29.14 -17.07
CA GLU A 709 -3.43 28.15 -17.39
C GLU A 709 -2.94 27.26 -18.54
N VAL A 710 -2.63 26.00 -18.24
CA VAL A 710 -2.42 24.98 -19.27
C VAL A 710 -3.75 24.24 -19.49
N ALA A 711 -4.58 24.74 -20.40
CA ALA A 711 -5.77 24.01 -20.85
C ALA A 711 -5.38 23.06 -21.99
N VAL A 712 -5.27 21.76 -21.69
CA VAL A 712 -5.17 20.73 -22.72
C VAL A 712 -6.59 20.37 -23.16
N ASN A 713 -7.13 21.09 -24.15
CA ASN A 713 -8.33 20.63 -24.85
C ASN A 713 -7.92 19.52 -25.83
N ALA A 714 -7.95 18.28 -25.35
CA ALA A 714 -7.90 17.12 -26.22
C ALA A 714 -9.34 16.76 -26.60
N ASP A 715 -9.89 17.45 -27.61
CA ASP A 715 -11.07 16.95 -28.35
C ASP A 715 -10.61 15.75 -29.21
N LEU A 716 -10.23 14.65 -28.55
CA LEU A 716 -9.57 13.53 -29.23
C LEU A 716 -10.54 12.51 -29.81
N LEU A 717 -11.85 12.56 -29.52
CA LEU A 717 -12.85 11.64 -30.09
C LEU A 717 -14.27 12.26 -30.04
N GLU A 718 -14.58 13.27 -30.86
CA GLU A 718 -15.98 13.56 -31.20
C GLU A 718 -16.49 12.57 -32.27
N GLY A 719 -16.60 11.31 -31.86
CA GLY A 719 -17.43 10.32 -32.52
C GLY A 719 -18.70 10.14 -31.71
N LYS A 720 -19.80 10.77 -32.12
CA LYS A 720 -21.14 10.56 -31.53
C LYS A 720 -21.45 9.06 -31.52
N ILE A 721 -21.37 8.42 -30.34
CA ILE A 721 -22.13 7.27 -29.82
C ILE A 721 -21.44 6.85 -28.48
N PHE A 722 -21.89 7.47 -27.36
CA PHE A 722 -21.56 7.26 -25.91
C PHE A 722 -20.44 8.08 -25.22
N ASP A 723 -20.80 8.66 -24.06
CA ASP A 723 -20.05 9.55 -23.16
C ASP A 723 -18.97 8.84 -22.31
N ALA A 724 -17.77 8.60 -22.84
CA ALA A 724 -16.60 8.26 -22.01
C ALA A 724 -15.31 8.76 -22.65
N SER A 725 -14.74 9.84 -22.11
CA SER A 725 -13.45 10.40 -22.52
C SER A 725 -12.31 9.81 -21.69
N LEU A 726 -11.38 9.10 -22.32
CA LEU A 726 -10.05 8.82 -21.76
C LEU A 726 -9.16 10.02 -22.06
N GLY A 727 -8.82 10.80 -21.03
CA GLY A 727 -7.94 11.96 -21.14
C GLY A 727 -6.63 11.73 -20.39
N ALA A 728 -5.49 11.86 -21.08
CA ALA A 728 -4.25 12.22 -20.41
C ALA A 728 -4.38 13.67 -19.94
N PHE A 729 -4.02 13.95 -18.70
CA PHE A 729 -4.11 15.31 -18.17
C PHE A 729 -2.83 15.67 -17.42
N VAL A 730 -2.46 16.94 -17.54
CA VAL A 730 -1.44 17.59 -16.71
C VAL A 730 -2.21 18.59 -15.85
N GLN A 731 -2.18 18.40 -14.54
CA GLN A 731 -2.80 19.31 -13.58
C GLN A 731 -1.69 20.04 -12.83
N VAL A 732 -1.67 21.36 -12.91
CA VAL A 732 -0.77 22.21 -12.12
C VAL A 732 -1.61 22.88 -11.03
N GLU A 733 -1.39 22.50 -9.78
CA GLU A 733 -2.02 23.14 -8.62
C GLU A 733 -1.06 24.16 -8.00
N LEU A 734 -1.51 25.41 -7.90
CA LEU A 734 -0.79 26.49 -7.22
C LEU A 734 -1.47 26.76 -5.88
N ALA A 735 -0.81 26.42 -4.78
CA ALA A 735 -1.32 26.70 -3.44
C ALA A 735 -1.11 28.18 -3.08
N ARG A 736 -2.00 28.76 -2.25
CA ARG A 736 -1.94 30.17 -1.81
C ARG A 736 -0.63 30.60 -1.11
N LYS A 737 0.28 29.66 -0.80
CA LYS A 737 1.60 29.92 -0.21
C LYS A 737 2.76 29.86 -1.22
N GLY A 738 2.49 29.76 -2.52
CA GLY A 738 3.50 29.73 -3.58
C GLY A 738 3.98 28.34 -3.99
N ASP A 739 3.44 27.28 -3.39
CA ASP A 739 3.78 25.90 -3.77
C ASP A 739 3.12 25.53 -5.11
N THR A 740 3.88 24.91 -5.98
CA THR A 740 3.49 24.46 -7.32
C THR A 740 3.55 22.93 -7.37
N THR A 741 2.40 22.26 -7.47
CA THR A 741 2.32 20.82 -7.68
C THR A 741 1.98 20.53 -9.13
N ILE A 742 2.86 19.84 -9.84
CA ILE A 742 2.65 19.31 -11.19
C ILE A 742 2.26 17.84 -11.06
N PHE A 743 1.03 17.51 -11.41
CA PHE A 743 0.51 16.15 -11.47
C PHE A 743 0.32 15.74 -12.94
N VAL A 744 0.90 14.60 -13.35
CA VAL A 744 0.77 14.05 -14.70
C VAL A 744 0.16 12.66 -14.61
N GLY A 745 -1.00 12.45 -15.22
CA GLY A 745 -1.69 11.17 -15.12
C GLY A 745 -2.77 10.93 -16.16
N VAL A 746 -3.45 9.79 -16.02
CA VAL A 746 -4.60 9.37 -16.82
C VAL A 746 -5.88 9.46 -15.99
N LYS A 747 -6.95 10.03 -16.56
CA LYS A 747 -8.29 10.09 -15.94
C LYS A 747 -9.26 9.18 -16.69
N GLY A 748 -9.99 8.35 -15.94
CA GLY A 748 -11.14 7.60 -16.45
C GLY A 748 -12.41 7.98 -15.69
N ASP A 749 -13.44 8.42 -16.42
CA ASP A 749 -14.79 8.59 -15.87
C ASP A 749 -15.58 7.29 -16.05
N ALA A 750 -15.97 6.64 -14.95
CA ALA A 750 -16.94 5.55 -14.96
C ALA A 750 -18.04 5.84 -13.94
N GLY A 751 -19.23 6.18 -14.42
CA GLY A 751 -20.39 6.28 -13.56
C GLY A 751 -21.69 6.48 -14.33
N ALA A 752 -22.56 5.47 -14.30
CA ALA A 752 -24.00 5.68 -14.40
C ALA A 752 -24.46 6.51 -13.19
N LYS A 753 -25.48 7.37 -13.40
CA LYS A 753 -25.93 8.51 -12.56
C LYS A 753 -26.19 8.30 -11.05
N THR A 754 -25.92 7.15 -10.45
CA THR A 754 -26.34 6.85 -9.06
C THR A 754 -25.21 6.68 -8.05
N PHE A 755 -23.96 6.45 -8.45
CA PHE A 755 -22.80 6.45 -7.55
C PHE A 755 -21.55 6.95 -8.29
N GLY A 756 -21.15 8.20 -8.05
CA GLY A 756 -20.04 8.84 -8.74
C GLY A 756 -18.68 8.54 -8.10
N GLY A 757 -17.76 7.93 -8.87
CA GLY A 757 -16.35 7.82 -8.51
C GLY A 757 -15.47 7.95 -9.76
N THR A 758 -14.49 8.87 -9.73
CA THR A 758 -13.50 9.04 -10.81
C THR A 758 -12.17 8.42 -10.38
N GLY A 759 -11.59 7.52 -11.19
CA GLY A 759 -10.26 6.96 -10.95
C GLY A 759 -9.16 7.82 -11.59
N ARG A 760 -8.09 8.12 -10.84
CA ARG A 760 -6.90 8.83 -11.33
C ARG A 760 -5.65 8.03 -10.98
N ALA A 761 -4.75 7.87 -11.95
CA ALA A 761 -3.42 7.30 -11.74
C ALA A 761 -2.38 8.22 -12.37
N GLY A 762 -1.32 8.58 -11.63
CA GLY A 762 -0.30 9.51 -12.14
C GLY A 762 0.86 9.76 -11.18
N VAL A 763 1.88 10.45 -11.69
CA VAL A 763 3.04 10.93 -10.94
C VAL A 763 2.86 12.41 -10.59
N TYR A 764 3.45 12.87 -9.50
CA TYR A 764 3.43 14.28 -9.14
C TYR A 764 4.77 14.76 -8.61
N ILE A 765 5.02 16.05 -8.79
CA ILE A 765 6.17 16.79 -8.24
C ILE A 765 5.64 18.10 -7.68
N THR A 766 5.91 18.38 -6.42
CA THR A 766 5.59 19.63 -5.73
C THR A 766 6.86 20.41 -5.47
N SER A 767 6.95 21.64 -5.95
CA SER A 767 8.00 22.60 -5.61
C SER A 767 7.43 23.78 -4.83
N ASP A 768 8.24 24.50 -4.07
CA ASP A 768 7.82 25.74 -3.44
C ASP A 768 7.96 26.95 -4.38
N GLY A 769 7.61 28.14 -3.87
CA GLY A 769 7.69 29.40 -4.63
C GLY A 769 9.12 29.84 -5.00
N SER A 770 10.15 29.15 -4.50
CA SER A 770 11.56 29.35 -4.85
C SER A 770 12.06 28.34 -5.89
N GLY A 771 11.24 27.35 -6.25
CA GLY A 771 11.59 26.28 -7.17
C GLY A 771 12.25 25.06 -6.51
N GLU A 772 12.34 25.01 -5.18
CA GLU A 772 12.87 23.87 -4.44
C GLU A 772 11.81 22.76 -4.34
N ILE A 773 12.15 21.52 -4.68
CA ILE A 773 11.21 20.38 -4.66
C ILE A 773 10.88 20.03 -3.21
N LYS A 774 9.62 20.18 -2.82
CA LYS A 774 9.06 19.82 -1.51
C LYS A 774 8.66 18.35 -1.41
N ASP A 775 8.14 17.77 -2.50
CA ASP A 775 7.58 16.41 -2.52
C ASP A 775 7.50 15.85 -3.95
N ALA A 776 7.59 14.53 -4.13
CA ALA A 776 7.34 13.85 -5.40
C ALA A 776 6.88 12.41 -5.17
N GLY A 777 5.89 11.93 -5.93
CA GLY A 777 5.37 10.58 -5.74
C GLY A 777 4.40 10.08 -6.81
N THR A 778 3.89 8.87 -6.63
CA THR A 778 2.85 8.24 -7.47
C THR A 778 1.52 8.18 -6.71
N ARG A 779 0.39 8.37 -7.39
CA ARG A 779 -0.96 8.27 -6.80
C ARG A 779 -1.82 7.33 -7.64
N VAL A 780 -2.42 6.30 -7.03
CA VAL A 780 -3.33 5.31 -7.66
C VAL A 780 -4.49 4.98 -6.70
N ALA A 781 -5.69 4.68 -7.22
CA ALA A 781 -6.83 4.13 -6.47
C ALA A 781 -7.63 3.17 -7.37
N VAL A 782 -8.09 1.94 -7.06
CA VAL A 782 -7.79 0.80 -6.13
C VAL A 782 -8.28 -0.48 -6.88
N GLU A 783 -7.69 -1.67 -6.66
CA GLU A 783 -8.32 -3.00 -6.88
C GLU A 783 -8.04 -3.95 -5.67
N SER A 784 -8.94 -4.90 -5.37
CA SER A 784 -8.81 -5.90 -4.28
C SER A 784 -9.22 -7.34 -4.69
N GLU A 785 -8.48 -8.35 -4.19
CA GLU A 785 -8.83 -9.79 -4.18
C GLU A 785 -9.17 -10.23 -2.73
N ALA A 786 -10.18 -11.11 -2.55
CA ALA A 786 -10.59 -11.68 -1.25
C ALA A 786 -10.55 -13.23 -1.24
N LYS A 787 -10.02 -13.84 -0.16
CA LYS A 787 -10.16 -15.28 0.15
C LYS A 787 -11.34 -15.47 1.09
N LEU A 788 -12.11 -16.56 0.95
CA LEU A 788 -13.37 -16.77 1.68
C LEU A 788 -13.45 -18.19 2.27
N GLY A 789 -13.24 -18.30 3.58
CA GLY A 789 -13.21 -19.60 4.27
C GLY A 789 -12.05 -20.52 3.84
N GLU A 790 -12.05 -21.76 4.34
CA GLU A 790 -10.94 -22.71 4.12
C GLU A 790 -10.92 -23.38 2.73
N SER A 791 -12.02 -23.35 1.97
CA SER A 791 -12.22 -24.25 0.81
C SER A 791 -12.84 -23.61 -0.46
N LEU A 792 -12.86 -22.27 -0.58
CA LEU A 792 -13.35 -21.60 -1.79
C LEU A 792 -12.60 -20.30 -2.10
N THR A 793 -12.09 -20.18 -3.32
CA THR A 793 -11.53 -18.93 -3.83
C THR A 793 -12.41 -18.38 -4.94
N VAL A 794 -12.57 -17.06 -4.96
CA VAL A 794 -13.35 -16.38 -5.99
C VAL A 794 -12.45 -15.43 -6.76
N ALA A 795 -12.40 -15.63 -8.07
CA ALA A 795 -11.67 -14.76 -8.98
C ALA A 795 -12.65 -13.80 -9.66
N GLY A 796 -12.54 -12.51 -9.37
CA GLY A 796 -13.22 -11.44 -10.07
C GLY A 796 -12.24 -10.66 -10.94
N SER A 797 -12.61 -10.28 -12.16
CA SER A 797 -11.86 -9.24 -12.87
C SER A 797 -12.76 -8.06 -13.19
N ARG A 798 -12.23 -6.85 -12.95
CA ARG A 798 -12.83 -5.63 -13.47
C ARG A 798 -12.28 -5.33 -14.85
N THR A 799 -13.19 -5.23 -15.81
CA THR A 799 -13.00 -4.41 -17.00
C THR A 799 -14.14 -3.38 -17.02
N PHE A 800 -13.94 -2.22 -17.64
CA PHE A 800 -14.91 -1.12 -17.70
C PHE A 800 -16.29 -1.51 -18.34
N ARG A 801 -16.48 -2.75 -18.79
CA ARG A 801 -17.72 -3.24 -19.41
C ARG A 801 -18.18 -4.65 -18.97
N ASP A 802 -17.27 -5.54 -18.57
CA ASP A 802 -17.62 -6.90 -18.14
C ASP A 802 -17.02 -7.20 -16.76
N GLU A 803 -17.83 -7.10 -15.71
CA GLU A 803 -17.51 -7.73 -14.42
C GLU A 803 -17.93 -9.20 -14.49
N ARG A 804 -17.01 -10.11 -14.16
CA ARG A 804 -17.29 -11.56 -14.12
C ARG A 804 -16.76 -12.15 -12.83
N VAL A 805 -17.58 -12.99 -12.19
CA VAL A 805 -17.24 -13.72 -10.98
C VAL A 805 -17.04 -15.19 -11.35
N ASN A 806 -15.91 -15.78 -10.96
CA ASN A 806 -15.67 -17.21 -11.14
C ASN A 806 -15.41 -17.87 -9.80
N PHE A 807 -16.16 -18.93 -9.49
CA PHE A 807 -15.96 -19.74 -8.30
C PHE A 807 -14.92 -20.83 -8.60
N ILE A 808 -13.91 -20.93 -7.74
CA ILE A 808 -12.84 -21.92 -7.84
C ILE A 808 -12.84 -22.68 -6.51
N PRO A 809 -13.45 -23.90 -6.44
CA PRO A 809 -13.42 -24.69 -5.21
C PRO A 809 -11.96 -24.92 -4.82
N SER A 810 -11.63 -25.05 -3.55
CA SER A 810 -10.26 -25.36 -3.12
C SER A 810 -10.25 -26.50 -2.11
N LEU A 811 -9.12 -27.20 -2.04
CA LEU A 811 -8.92 -28.20 -1.00
C LEU A 811 -8.94 -27.52 0.38
N PRO A 812 -9.36 -28.23 1.43
CA PRO A 812 -9.12 -27.79 2.80
C PRO A 812 -7.61 -27.55 2.97
N THR A 813 -7.22 -26.31 3.24
CA THR A 813 -5.83 -25.99 3.56
C THR A 813 -5.61 -26.08 5.06
N PRO A 814 -4.40 -26.45 5.53
CA PRO A 814 -4.06 -26.34 6.93
C PRO A 814 -4.44 -24.98 7.48
N THR A 815 -5.06 -24.96 8.66
CA THR A 815 -5.35 -23.74 9.41
C THR A 815 -4.01 -23.11 9.79
N ARG A 816 -3.45 -22.32 8.88
CA ARG A 816 -2.48 -21.30 9.28
C ARG A 816 -3.30 -20.37 10.16
N GLY A 817 -2.83 -20.10 11.39
CA GLY A 817 -3.47 -19.12 12.28
C GLY A 817 -3.83 -17.84 11.50
N PRO A 818 -4.83 -17.07 11.97
CA PRO A 818 -5.54 -16.06 11.18
C PRO A 818 -4.59 -15.35 10.23
N SER A 819 -4.85 -15.48 8.94
CA SER A 819 -4.26 -14.60 7.93
C SER A 819 -4.54 -13.19 8.43
N LEU A 820 -3.51 -12.40 8.74
CA LEU A 820 -3.55 -11.04 9.31
C LEU A 820 -4.30 -9.99 8.43
N ARG A 821 -5.17 -10.46 7.53
CA ARG A 821 -6.12 -9.70 6.71
C ARG A 821 -7.55 -9.69 7.25
N GLU A 822 -7.89 -10.52 8.24
CA GLU A 822 -9.24 -10.55 8.85
C GLU A 822 -9.38 -9.57 10.01
#